data_AF-A0AAJ6CJ68-F1
#
_entry.id   AF-A0AAJ6CJ68-F1
#
_cell.length_a   1.000
_cell.length_b   1.000
_cell.length_c   1.000
_cell.angle_alpha   90.00
_cell.angle_beta   90.00
_cell.angle_gamma   90.00
#
_symmetry.space_group_name_H-M   'P 1'
#
loop_
_entity.id
_entity.type
_entity.pdbx_description
1 polymer ?
#
loop_
_entity_poly.entity_id
_entity_poly.type
_entity_poly.pdbx_seq_one_letter_code
_entity_poly.pdbx_strand_id
1 'polypeptide(L)'
;MAPQTQSGFSWSNIAVGAAMNMFEVTTLGQPFEVVKTQMASNRSQSMAQALRTVWSRGGVFGFYQGLIPWAWIEASTKGAVLLFTASEVNQAARSLGFGPGASGLAGGMIGGIVQAYATMGFCTCMKTAEITRVKQLQTGVQPPSTWAVFADIFRREGIRGINKGVNAVAIRQCTNWGSRMGFARLAEAPVRSFSGKSDKDKLSPFERILCSSIGGALATWNQPIEVIRVEMQSLSKSAEMHHATKPTIMSTASYIYKENGIKGLYRGVSPRILLGIWQTVGTLAQDETNIRLLCPTSWQKTIIMTTKHIFEDAAGLVDKAVLGSALLNPSLRVYAPHRVVYDAEHERKKVALIAGGGAGHEPSFTGLVGKGLLTVAVSGDIFASPSAAQILSGVDLAATDKGLVVIVNNYTGDCLNFGLAAEKARSAYKGEGGDKHVEMVIVGDDVAVGRTKGGLVGRRGLTGAPFVCKALGAAAEAGQDAKTLGKIGRAIVNNVVTVGSSLDHCHVPGRAKGDEERGALGPDAIEIGMGIHNEPGVKHIEKKPATNELLSEMLSLLLDPNDKERAFVPFDKDSDPVLVVNNLGGMSNLELTAIAAEVESKLLKEWQLRPVRVYVGTYITSLNAPGFNISLFNHKRVKEESSADLLELLDAPTDAAHWVGVGHGWSNDPKVPTPDEQLKQSKATLEQKQKSGHGVSGSATEGAAASSGPVNSDPELTRKVIANACQAVIDIEPTLTKYDTIVGDGDAGETLRGCGEAVLKALNNNEIPLDRATATVLGIGQVTESNMGGTSGAIYALFFTGLVQGLLESSQDSSQPATVKNWGHATAVALRSLGNYTPARPGDRTLVDALDPFAKTLDEQGQQGKDPKSALSAAVDAAKQGAEHTRDLTARLGRATYVGETSEKVPDPGAWGVWALAEGIAKSF
;
A
#
# COMPACT_ATOMS: atom_id res chain seq x y z
N MET A 1 -32.27 28.22 -4.12
CA MET A 1 -31.34 28.41 -2.97
C MET A 1 -29.96 28.00 -3.44
N ALA A 2 -28.98 28.90 -3.33
CA ALA A 2 -27.60 28.62 -3.74
C ALA A 2 -26.99 27.50 -2.86
N PRO A 3 -26.26 26.53 -3.43
CA PRO A 3 -25.52 25.56 -2.62
C PRO A 3 -24.39 26.30 -1.90
N GLN A 4 -24.34 26.20 -0.58
CA GLN A 4 -23.23 26.69 0.23
C GLN A 4 -21.95 25.94 -0.16
N THR A 5 -21.03 26.64 -0.81
CA THR A 5 -19.65 26.21 -1.03
C THR A 5 -18.86 26.39 0.27
N GLN A 6 -18.63 25.33 1.03
CA GLN A 6 -17.53 25.33 1.99
C GLN A 6 -16.23 24.99 1.24
N SER A 7 -15.65 26.01 0.61
CA SER A 7 -14.31 25.95 0.01
C SER A 7 -13.27 26.14 1.12
N GLY A 8 -12.72 25.03 1.62
CA GLY A 8 -11.57 25.05 2.50
C GLY A 8 -10.34 25.62 1.80
N PHE A 9 -9.53 26.37 2.55
CA PHE A 9 -8.24 26.93 2.14
C PHE A 9 -7.30 25.82 1.63
N SER A 10 -6.86 25.88 0.36
CA SER A 10 -5.94 24.88 -0.20
C SER A 10 -4.48 25.27 0.04
N TRP A 11 -3.88 24.68 1.08
CA TRP A 11 -2.43 24.77 1.34
C TRP A 11 -1.57 24.17 0.21
N SER A 12 -2.14 23.24 -0.59
CA SER A 12 -1.46 22.64 -1.74
C SER A 12 -1.04 23.68 -2.77
N ASN A 13 -1.89 24.67 -3.08
CA ASN A 13 -1.58 25.71 -4.07
C ASN A 13 -0.34 26.55 -3.72
N ILE A 14 -0.07 26.74 -2.42
CA ILE A 14 1.09 27.47 -1.91
C ILE A 14 2.36 26.64 -2.13
N ALA A 15 2.34 25.36 -1.74
CA ALA A 15 3.48 24.45 -1.89
C ALA A 15 3.81 24.17 -3.36
N VAL A 16 2.78 23.90 -4.18
CA VAL A 16 2.89 23.71 -5.62
C VAL A 16 3.44 24.96 -6.29
N GLY A 17 2.91 26.14 -5.98
CA GLY A 17 3.42 27.40 -6.51
C GLY A 17 4.89 27.67 -6.17
N ALA A 18 5.30 27.34 -4.94
CA ALA A 18 6.69 27.46 -4.51
C ALA A 18 7.62 26.51 -5.28
N ALA A 19 7.26 25.23 -5.36
CA ALA A 19 8.05 24.20 -6.04
C ALA A 19 8.17 24.49 -7.53
N MET A 20 7.07 24.86 -8.19
CA MET A 20 7.03 25.15 -9.64
C MET A 20 7.93 26.32 -10.02
N ASN A 21 7.86 27.44 -9.28
CA ASN A 21 8.69 28.59 -9.59
C ASN A 21 10.17 28.34 -9.24
N MET A 22 10.47 27.53 -8.22
CA MET A 22 11.84 27.07 -7.98
C MET A 22 12.36 26.20 -9.12
N PHE A 23 11.55 25.25 -9.62
CA PHE A 23 11.89 24.41 -10.76
C PHE A 23 12.14 25.25 -12.03
N GLU A 24 11.25 26.20 -12.32
CA GLU A 24 11.36 27.13 -13.45
C GLU A 24 12.70 27.88 -13.42
N VAL A 25 13.02 28.51 -12.29
CA VAL A 25 14.26 29.29 -12.14
C VAL A 25 15.50 28.41 -12.17
N THR A 26 15.45 27.21 -11.57
CA THR A 26 16.60 26.30 -11.47
C THR A 26 16.94 25.64 -12.81
N THR A 27 15.97 25.51 -13.70
CA THR A 27 16.16 24.89 -15.02
C THR A 27 16.60 25.92 -16.05
N LEU A 28 15.71 26.39 -16.93
CA LEU A 28 16.04 27.35 -18.00
C LEU A 28 15.72 28.81 -17.63
N GLY A 29 14.98 29.05 -16.54
CA GLY A 29 14.59 30.39 -16.10
C GLY A 29 15.80 31.30 -15.81
N GLN A 30 16.72 30.84 -14.95
CA GLN A 30 17.92 31.60 -14.61
C GLN A 30 18.86 31.80 -15.81
N PRO A 31 19.18 30.78 -16.63
CA PRO A 31 19.94 30.97 -17.86
C PRO A 31 19.36 32.03 -18.80
N PHE A 32 18.05 32.00 -19.05
CA PHE A 32 17.39 33.00 -19.90
C PHE A 32 17.39 34.40 -19.26
N GLU A 33 17.22 34.52 -17.95
CA GLU A 33 17.33 35.78 -17.22
C GLU A 33 18.74 36.39 -17.32
N VAL A 34 19.79 35.58 -17.15
CA VAL A 34 21.18 36.02 -17.25
C VAL A 34 21.50 36.50 -18.68
N VAL A 35 21.09 35.73 -19.69
CA VAL A 35 21.34 36.10 -21.10
C VAL A 35 20.54 37.35 -21.49
N LYS A 36 19.27 37.45 -21.07
CA LYS A 36 18.44 38.65 -21.26
C LYS A 36 19.12 39.88 -20.63
N THR A 37 19.61 39.75 -19.40
CA THR A 37 20.30 40.83 -18.68
C THR A 37 21.60 41.22 -19.38
N GLN A 38 22.41 40.24 -19.81
CA GLN A 38 23.64 40.48 -20.55
C GLN A 38 23.40 41.26 -21.85
N MET A 39 22.38 40.89 -22.62
CA MET A 39 21.98 41.61 -23.83
C MET A 39 21.44 43.01 -23.55
N ALA A 40 20.70 43.19 -22.45
CA ALA A 40 20.21 44.50 -22.04
C ALA A 40 21.36 45.44 -21.62
N SER A 41 22.39 44.91 -20.94
CA SER A 41 23.56 45.67 -20.52
C SER A 41 24.58 45.90 -21.64
N ASN A 42 24.73 44.97 -22.59
CA ASN A 42 25.72 45.03 -23.67
C ASN A 42 25.02 45.13 -25.01
N ARG A 43 24.58 46.35 -25.30
CA ARG A 43 23.62 46.67 -26.35
C ARG A 43 24.03 46.13 -27.72
N SER A 44 25.29 46.21 -28.12
CA SER A 44 25.77 45.76 -29.46
C SER A 44 25.80 44.24 -29.66
N GLN A 45 25.56 43.42 -28.63
CA GLN A 45 25.66 41.97 -28.73
C GLN A 45 24.42 41.31 -29.33
N SER A 46 24.63 40.39 -30.26
CA SER A 46 23.62 39.41 -30.67
C SER A 46 23.39 38.35 -29.58
N MET A 47 22.29 37.59 -29.66
CA MET A 47 22.01 36.50 -28.71
C MET A 47 23.16 35.47 -28.66
N ALA A 48 23.73 35.12 -29.82
CA ALA A 48 24.87 34.21 -29.90
C ALA A 48 26.13 34.78 -29.23
N GLN A 49 26.37 36.08 -29.39
CA GLN A 49 27.49 36.77 -28.74
C GLN A 49 27.27 36.88 -27.22
N ALA A 50 26.04 37.13 -26.77
CA ALA A 50 25.69 37.17 -25.36
C ALA A 50 25.84 35.78 -24.70
N LEU A 51 25.36 34.72 -25.36
CA LEU A 51 25.56 33.34 -24.92
C LEU A 51 27.05 32.99 -24.78
N ARG A 52 27.87 33.32 -25.79
CA ARG A 52 29.33 33.12 -25.73
C ARG A 52 29.98 33.94 -24.62
N THR A 53 29.52 35.18 -24.39
CA THR A 53 30.04 36.05 -23.33
C THR A 53 29.70 35.54 -21.93
N VAL A 54 28.50 34.98 -21.73
CA VAL A 54 28.13 34.36 -20.45
C VAL A 54 28.93 33.08 -20.24
N TRP A 55 29.07 32.26 -21.29
CA TRP A 55 29.87 31.04 -21.25
C TRP A 55 31.36 31.32 -20.97
N SER A 56 31.95 32.35 -21.57
CA SER A 56 33.36 32.68 -21.35
C SER A 56 33.67 33.19 -19.94
N ARG A 57 32.66 33.66 -19.20
CA ARG A 57 32.81 34.14 -17.81
C ARG A 57 32.83 33.03 -16.76
N GLY A 58 32.37 31.82 -17.08
CA GLY A 58 32.30 30.75 -16.08
C GLY A 58 31.65 29.43 -16.54
N GLY A 59 31.66 29.14 -17.85
CA GLY A 59 31.01 27.97 -18.43
C GLY A 59 29.53 27.89 -18.09
N VAL A 60 29.05 26.70 -17.71
CA VAL A 60 27.67 26.46 -17.28
C VAL A 60 27.30 27.30 -16.05
N PHE A 61 28.21 27.45 -15.07
CA PHE A 61 27.95 28.24 -13.86
C PHE A 61 27.75 29.73 -14.15
N GLY A 62 28.27 30.23 -15.27
CA GLY A 62 28.00 31.58 -15.75
C GLY A 62 26.51 31.87 -15.95
N PHE A 63 25.72 30.85 -16.35
CA PHE A 63 24.28 30.97 -16.58
C PHE A 63 23.44 30.93 -15.30
N TYR A 64 24.03 30.50 -14.19
CA TYR A 64 23.35 30.34 -12.90
C TYR A 64 23.85 31.33 -11.83
N GLN A 65 24.55 32.39 -12.25
CA GLN A 65 25.06 33.42 -11.34
C GLN A 65 23.91 34.07 -10.55
N GLY A 66 24.02 34.04 -9.22
CA GLY A 66 23.03 34.62 -8.31
C GLY A 66 21.79 33.76 -8.06
N LEU A 67 21.80 32.47 -8.43
CA LEU A 67 20.70 31.54 -8.19
C LEU A 67 20.46 31.30 -6.69
N ILE A 68 21.51 30.99 -5.93
CA ILE A 68 21.44 30.62 -4.51
C ILE A 68 21.99 31.76 -3.64
N PRO A 69 21.35 32.10 -2.48
CA PRO A 69 20.05 31.59 -2.01
C PRO A 69 18.87 32.45 -2.48
N TRP A 70 19.12 33.69 -2.87
CA TRP A 70 18.06 34.71 -2.98
C TRP A 70 17.12 34.50 -4.17
N ALA A 71 17.59 33.96 -5.30
CA ALA A 71 16.68 33.69 -6.41
C ALA A 71 15.75 32.50 -6.11
N TRP A 72 16.19 31.51 -5.34
CA TRP A 72 15.32 30.43 -4.83
C TRP A 72 14.28 30.92 -3.83
N ILE A 73 14.70 31.76 -2.87
CA ILE A 73 13.77 32.35 -1.90
C ILE A 73 12.75 33.25 -2.62
N GLU A 74 13.20 34.09 -3.55
CA GLU A 74 12.31 34.95 -4.34
C GLU A 74 11.38 34.12 -5.23
N ALA A 75 11.88 33.07 -5.88
CA ALA A 75 11.08 32.22 -6.76
C ALA A 75 10.03 31.40 -6.00
N SER A 76 10.41 30.74 -4.91
CA SER A 76 9.46 29.96 -4.09
C SER A 76 8.35 30.85 -3.53
N THR A 77 8.72 31.96 -2.90
CA THR A 77 7.73 32.85 -2.25
C THR A 77 6.83 33.54 -3.28
N LYS A 78 7.37 34.06 -4.40
CA LYS A 78 6.56 34.71 -5.44
C LYS A 78 5.59 33.71 -6.10
N GLY A 79 6.03 32.47 -6.32
CA GLY A 79 5.24 31.43 -6.95
C GLY A 79 4.08 30.97 -6.08
N ALA A 80 4.35 30.75 -4.79
CA ALA A 80 3.33 30.42 -3.80
C ALA A 80 2.21 31.47 -3.74
N VAL A 81 2.59 32.75 -3.60
CA VAL A 81 1.63 33.85 -3.49
C VAL A 81 0.85 34.06 -4.80
N LEU A 82 1.53 33.93 -5.94
CA LEU A 82 0.91 34.07 -7.25
C LEU A 82 -0.16 33.02 -7.50
N LEU A 83 0.15 31.73 -7.36
CA LEU A 83 -0.80 30.66 -7.67
C LEU A 83 -1.97 30.65 -6.68
N PHE A 84 -1.69 30.83 -5.39
CA PHE A 84 -2.74 30.95 -4.37
C PHE A 84 -3.71 32.09 -4.74
N THR A 85 -3.19 33.30 -4.92
CA THR A 85 -4.03 34.47 -5.19
C THR A 85 -4.76 34.35 -6.53
N ALA A 86 -4.09 33.85 -7.57
CA ALA A 86 -4.69 33.69 -8.88
C ALA A 86 -5.81 32.65 -8.87
N SER A 87 -5.68 31.58 -8.08
CA SER A 87 -6.72 30.55 -7.93
C SER A 87 -7.97 31.10 -7.27
N GLU A 88 -7.84 31.79 -6.13
CA GLU A 88 -8.95 32.41 -5.40
C GLU A 88 -9.69 33.45 -6.26
N VAL A 89 -8.93 34.32 -6.93
CA VAL A 89 -9.49 35.35 -7.81
C VAL A 89 -10.17 34.74 -9.03
N ASN A 90 -9.60 33.69 -9.60
CA ASN A 90 -10.21 32.99 -10.73
C ASN A 90 -11.51 32.31 -10.30
N GLN A 91 -11.55 31.64 -9.15
CA GLN A 91 -12.77 31.05 -8.61
C GLN A 91 -13.85 32.11 -8.34
N ALA A 92 -13.47 33.22 -7.71
CA ALA A 92 -14.37 34.34 -7.47
C ALA A 92 -14.90 34.94 -8.80
N ALA A 93 -14.02 35.19 -9.78
CA ALA A 93 -14.43 35.68 -11.10
C ALA A 93 -15.35 34.68 -11.83
N ARG A 94 -15.11 33.38 -11.71
CA ARG A 94 -15.99 32.35 -12.27
C ARG A 94 -17.37 32.34 -11.61
N SER A 95 -17.41 32.50 -10.29
CA SER A 95 -18.68 32.61 -9.54
C SER A 95 -19.51 33.84 -9.94
N LEU A 96 -18.85 34.89 -10.43
CA LEU A 96 -19.46 36.11 -10.95
C LEU A 96 -19.83 36.03 -12.46
N GLY A 97 -19.66 34.87 -13.10
CA GLY A 97 -20.06 34.64 -14.49
C GLY A 97 -19.03 35.05 -15.55
N PHE A 98 -17.79 35.37 -15.17
CA PHE A 98 -16.74 35.67 -16.15
C PHE A 98 -16.31 34.43 -16.93
N GLY A 99 -16.03 34.61 -18.23
CA GLY A 99 -15.51 33.55 -19.10
C GLY A 99 -14.05 33.18 -18.81
N PRO A 100 -13.56 32.02 -19.30
CA PRO A 100 -12.23 31.47 -18.97
C PRO A 100 -11.05 32.42 -19.16
N GLY A 101 -11.02 33.15 -20.28
CA GLY A 101 -9.98 34.12 -20.57
C GLY A 101 -10.01 35.32 -19.63
N ALA A 102 -11.22 35.83 -19.32
CA ALA A 102 -11.40 36.98 -18.43
C ALA A 102 -11.06 36.62 -16.97
N SER A 103 -11.48 35.45 -16.50
CA SER A 103 -11.14 34.97 -15.15
C SER A 103 -9.64 34.67 -15.01
N GLY A 104 -9.01 34.08 -16.04
CA GLY A 104 -7.57 33.86 -16.07
C GLY A 104 -6.76 35.17 -16.08
N LEU A 105 -7.23 36.17 -16.83
CA LEU A 105 -6.63 37.51 -16.86
C LEU A 105 -6.73 38.21 -15.51
N ALA A 106 -7.91 38.20 -14.88
CA ALA A 106 -8.12 38.78 -13.56
C ALA A 106 -7.25 38.10 -12.49
N GLY A 107 -7.20 36.76 -12.48
CA GLY A 107 -6.34 35.98 -11.59
C GLY A 107 -4.87 36.32 -11.74
N GLY A 108 -4.37 36.40 -12.98
CA GLY A 108 -2.98 36.77 -13.27
C GLY A 108 -2.65 38.21 -12.90
N MET A 109 -3.56 39.16 -13.12
CA MET A 109 -3.36 40.57 -12.76
C MET A 109 -3.25 40.74 -11.23
N ILE A 110 -4.25 40.24 -10.49
CA ILE A 110 -4.30 40.40 -9.04
C ILE A 110 -3.19 39.57 -8.37
N GLY A 111 -2.95 38.33 -8.79
CA GLY A 111 -1.83 37.54 -8.30
C GLY A 111 -0.46 38.17 -8.60
N GLY A 112 -0.32 38.83 -9.75
CA GLY A 112 0.85 39.65 -10.10
C GLY A 112 1.09 40.83 -9.16
N ILE A 113 0.02 41.54 -8.77
CA ILE A 113 0.10 42.65 -7.81
C ILE A 113 0.46 42.13 -6.42
N VAL A 114 -0.26 41.11 -5.94
CA VAL A 114 -0.11 40.61 -4.57
C VAL A 114 1.30 40.03 -4.35
N GLN A 115 1.84 39.22 -5.26
CA GLN A 115 3.23 38.74 -5.12
C GLN A 115 4.25 39.88 -5.11
N ALA A 116 3.98 40.99 -5.82
CA ALA A 116 4.92 42.11 -5.86
C ALA A 116 5.05 42.80 -4.50
N TYR A 117 3.94 43.03 -3.82
CA TYR A 117 3.92 43.63 -2.49
C TYR A 117 4.28 42.65 -1.38
N ALA A 118 3.92 41.37 -1.52
CA ALA A 118 4.13 40.37 -0.48
C ALA A 118 5.58 39.85 -0.44
N THR A 119 6.26 39.71 -1.59
CA THR A 119 7.54 38.97 -1.63
C THR A 119 8.66 39.76 -2.31
N MET A 120 8.39 40.34 -3.48
CA MET A 120 9.48 40.89 -4.31
C MET A 120 10.11 42.16 -3.73
N GLY A 121 9.38 43.02 -3.02
CA GLY A 121 9.96 44.20 -2.37
C GLY A 121 11.05 43.82 -1.36
N PHE A 122 10.72 42.90 -0.45
CA PHE A 122 11.67 42.36 0.53
C PHE A 122 12.86 41.65 -0.15
N CYS A 123 12.61 40.73 -1.09
CA CYS A 123 13.68 39.99 -1.76
C CYS A 123 14.61 40.92 -2.55
N THR A 124 14.06 41.95 -3.21
CA THR A 124 14.85 42.95 -3.94
C THR A 124 15.72 43.77 -3.00
N CYS A 125 15.19 44.16 -1.83
CA CYS A 125 15.95 44.86 -0.80
C CYS A 125 17.13 43.99 -0.31
N MET A 126 16.87 42.73 0.05
CA MET A 126 17.90 41.77 0.50
C MET A 126 18.96 41.52 -0.56
N LYS A 127 18.55 41.31 -1.83
CA LYS A 127 19.47 41.11 -2.96
C LYS A 127 20.32 42.35 -3.23
N THR A 128 19.75 43.55 -3.10
CA THR A 128 20.49 44.81 -3.27
C THR A 128 21.51 45.01 -2.14
N ALA A 129 21.14 44.68 -0.90
CA ALA A 129 22.06 44.70 0.24
C ALA A 129 23.23 43.72 0.03
N GLU A 130 22.96 42.51 -0.45
CA GLU A 130 23.99 41.50 -0.74
C GLU A 130 24.92 41.94 -1.87
N ILE A 131 24.38 42.43 -2.99
CA ILE A 131 25.20 42.89 -4.12
C ILE A 131 26.08 44.09 -3.74
N THR A 132 25.54 45.03 -2.95
CA THR A 132 26.30 46.19 -2.47
C THR A 132 27.44 45.75 -1.56
N ARG A 133 27.17 44.78 -0.67
CA ARG A 133 28.19 44.15 0.19
C ARG A 133 29.29 43.48 -0.64
N VAL A 134 28.94 42.68 -1.65
CA VAL A 134 29.92 42.01 -2.53
C VAL A 134 30.79 43.01 -3.29
N LYS A 135 30.21 44.13 -3.78
CA LYS A 135 30.98 45.20 -4.43
C LYS A 135 31.93 45.92 -3.47
N GLN A 136 31.51 46.16 -2.22
CA GLN A 136 32.36 46.78 -1.21
C GLN A 136 33.53 45.88 -0.80
N LEU A 137 33.29 44.56 -0.69
CA LEU A 137 34.34 43.56 -0.49
C LEU A 137 35.37 43.56 -1.62
N GLN A 138 34.94 43.73 -2.87
CA GLN A 138 35.83 43.82 -4.04
C GLN A 138 36.68 45.10 -4.03
N THR A 139 36.25 46.15 -3.35
CA THR A 139 37.01 47.40 -3.16
C THR A 139 37.89 47.40 -1.90
N GLY A 140 38.03 46.27 -1.20
CA GLY A 140 38.90 46.12 -0.01
C GLY A 140 38.32 46.67 1.30
N VAL A 141 37.06 47.10 1.30
CA VAL A 141 36.33 47.53 2.50
C VAL A 141 35.64 46.30 3.11
N GLN A 142 35.61 46.17 4.44
CA GLN A 142 34.83 45.13 5.15
C GLN A 142 33.42 45.67 5.46
N PRO A 143 32.41 45.38 4.62
CA PRO A 143 31.05 45.87 4.83
C PRO A 143 30.31 45.10 5.94
N PRO A 144 29.33 45.74 6.59
CA PRO A 144 28.43 45.06 7.52
C PRO A 144 27.66 43.90 6.86
N SER A 145 27.14 42.99 7.67
CA SER A 145 26.36 41.84 7.17
C SER A 145 25.11 42.30 6.43
N THR A 146 24.61 41.47 5.51
CA THR A 146 23.40 41.74 4.71
C THR A 146 22.19 42.07 5.59
N TRP A 147 22.08 41.37 6.72
CA TRP A 147 21.05 41.62 7.74
C TRP A 147 21.25 42.94 8.49
N ALA A 148 22.49 43.36 8.74
CA ALA A 148 22.77 44.66 9.36
C ALA A 148 22.45 45.82 8.40
N VAL A 149 22.77 45.69 7.11
CA VAL A 149 22.37 46.65 6.07
C VAL A 149 20.86 46.72 5.94
N PHE A 150 20.18 45.57 5.92
CA PHE A 150 18.71 45.53 5.90
C PHE A 150 18.10 46.17 7.14
N ALA A 151 18.62 45.89 8.34
CA ALA A 151 18.16 46.48 9.58
C ALA A 151 18.36 48.00 9.62
N ASP A 152 19.45 48.51 9.06
CA ASP A 152 19.68 49.96 8.91
C ASP A 152 18.67 50.61 7.95
N ILE A 153 18.41 49.99 6.79
CA ILE A 153 17.37 50.45 5.85
C ILE A 153 15.99 50.46 6.51
N PHE A 154 15.64 49.40 7.25
CA PHE A 154 14.37 49.32 7.95
C PHE A 154 14.25 50.35 9.07
N ARG A 155 15.33 50.60 9.84
CA ARG A 155 15.34 51.63 10.89
C ARG A 155 15.21 53.05 10.32
N ARG A 156 15.83 53.33 9.17
CA ARG A 156 15.84 54.67 8.56
C ARG A 156 14.58 54.98 7.75
N GLU A 157 14.16 54.05 6.91
CA GLU A 157 13.11 54.26 5.90
C GLU A 157 11.84 53.41 6.15
N GLY A 158 11.84 52.53 7.15
CA GLY A 158 10.72 51.66 7.50
C GLY A 158 10.32 50.70 6.38
N ILE A 159 9.06 50.28 6.38
CA ILE A 159 8.47 49.42 5.33
C ILE A 159 8.53 50.09 3.95
N ARG A 160 8.48 51.44 3.90
CA ARG A 160 8.60 52.20 2.64
C ARG A 160 9.99 52.05 2.00
N GLY A 161 11.04 51.95 2.82
CA GLY A 161 12.40 51.67 2.37
C GLY A 161 12.57 50.27 1.79
N ILE A 162 11.98 49.26 2.44
CA ILE A 162 11.99 47.86 1.95
C ILE A 162 11.28 47.77 0.58
N ASN A 163 10.18 48.49 0.42
CA ASN A 163 9.33 48.43 -0.77
C ASN A 163 9.61 49.54 -1.79
N LYS A 164 10.80 50.14 -1.76
CA LYS A 164 11.15 51.25 -2.66
C LYS A 164 11.12 50.78 -4.13
N GLY A 165 10.22 51.36 -4.92
CA GLY A 165 10.02 51.00 -6.33
C GLY A 165 9.06 49.82 -6.58
N VAL A 166 8.44 49.25 -5.54
CA VAL A 166 7.51 48.11 -5.67
C VAL A 166 6.30 48.43 -6.55
N ASN A 167 5.81 49.68 -6.57
CA ASN A 167 4.66 50.08 -7.39
C ASN A 167 4.94 49.85 -8.90
N ALA A 168 6.14 50.20 -9.37
CA ALA A 168 6.54 49.96 -10.76
C ALA A 168 6.72 48.46 -11.05
N VAL A 169 7.11 47.68 -10.04
CA VAL A 169 7.21 46.23 -10.13
C VAL A 169 5.81 45.59 -10.19
N ALA A 170 4.85 46.06 -9.39
CA ALA A 170 3.48 45.59 -9.36
C ALA A 170 2.76 45.84 -10.70
N ILE A 171 2.91 47.02 -11.31
CA ILE A 171 2.37 47.31 -12.64
C ILE A 171 2.92 46.35 -13.70
N ARG A 172 4.22 46.06 -13.65
CA ARG A 172 4.85 45.09 -14.55
C ARG A 172 4.29 43.69 -14.35
N GLN A 173 4.21 43.20 -13.11
CA GLN A 173 3.70 41.85 -12.86
C GLN A 173 2.22 41.71 -13.19
N CYS A 174 1.43 42.74 -12.89
CA CYS A 174 0.01 42.81 -13.24
C CYS A 174 -0.19 42.56 -14.74
N THR A 175 0.50 43.34 -15.58
CA THR A 175 0.38 43.22 -17.03
C THR A 175 0.97 41.91 -17.57
N ASN A 176 2.13 41.49 -17.06
CA ASN A 176 2.77 40.24 -17.48
C ASN A 176 1.95 39.00 -17.14
N TRP A 177 1.60 38.80 -15.87
CA TRP A 177 0.87 37.60 -15.44
C TRP A 177 -0.58 37.59 -15.89
N GLY A 178 -1.23 38.76 -15.92
CA GLY A 178 -2.56 38.89 -16.51
C GLY A 178 -2.60 38.43 -17.98
N SER A 179 -1.59 38.85 -18.76
CA SER A 179 -1.49 38.45 -20.16
C SER A 179 -1.12 36.97 -20.34
N ARG A 180 -0.19 36.44 -19.54
CA ARG A 180 0.22 35.02 -19.61
C ARG A 180 -0.93 34.08 -19.33
N MET A 181 -1.63 34.29 -18.22
CA MET A 181 -2.75 33.45 -17.81
C MET A 181 -3.96 33.66 -18.73
N GLY A 182 -4.27 34.90 -19.10
CA GLY A 182 -5.36 35.23 -20.02
C GLY A 182 -5.17 34.59 -21.40
N PHE A 183 -4.01 34.80 -22.04
CA PHE A 183 -3.74 34.23 -23.37
C PHE A 183 -3.59 32.71 -23.35
N ALA A 184 -3.01 32.12 -22.29
CA ALA A 184 -2.95 30.66 -22.18
C ALA A 184 -4.36 30.04 -22.09
N ARG A 185 -5.28 30.67 -21.35
CA ARG A 185 -6.68 30.21 -21.28
C ARG A 185 -7.45 30.43 -22.58
N LEU A 186 -7.19 31.54 -23.28
CA LEU A 186 -7.80 31.79 -24.59
C LEU A 186 -7.29 30.82 -25.67
N ALA A 187 -6.05 30.34 -25.56
CA ALA A 187 -5.48 29.36 -26.48
C ALA A 187 -6.09 27.95 -26.32
N GLU A 188 -6.76 27.65 -25.20
CA GLU A 188 -7.33 26.32 -24.97
C GLU A 188 -8.48 25.98 -25.93
N ALA A 189 -9.38 26.92 -26.20
CA ALA A 189 -10.53 26.70 -27.08
C ALA A 189 -10.14 26.29 -28.52
N PRO A 190 -9.25 27.02 -29.22
CA PRO A 190 -8.80 26.60 -30.55
C PRO A 190 -7.99 25.30 -30.50
N VAL A 191 -7.20 25.04 -29.45
CA VAL A 191 -6.45 23.78 -29.30
C VAL A 191 -7.38 22.58 -29.07
N ARG A 192 -8.45 22.72 -28.28
CA ARG A 192 -9.48 21.68 -28.13
C ARG A 192 -10.17 21.39 -29.46
N SER A 193 -10.60 22.44 -30.16
CA SER A 193 -11.24 22.32 -31.47
C SER A 193 -10.35 21.59 -32.49
N PHE A 194 -9.06 21.97 -32.57
CA PHE A 194 -8.10 21.32 -33.47
C PHE A 194 -7.79 19.87 -33.10
N SER A 195 -7.92 19.51 -31.82
CA SER A 195 -7.68 18.15 -31.31
C SER A 195 -8.95 17.28 -31.29
N GLY A 196 -10.08 17.77 -31.85
CA GLY A 196 -11.36 17.05 -31.87
C GLY A 196 -12.03 16.91 -30.49
N LYS A 197 -11.66 17.74 -29.51
CA LYS A 197 -12.14 17.69 -28.13
C LYS A 197 -13.29 18.67 -27.89
N SER A 198 -14.28 18.26 -27.10
CA SER A 198 -15.35 19.14 -26.63
C SER A 198 -14.88 20.08 -25.53
N ASP A 199 -15.67 21.13 -25.22
CA ASP A 199 -15.35 22.10 -24.15
C ASP A 199 -15.23 21.48 -22.75
N LYS A 200 -15.74 20.25 -22.57
CA LYS A 200 -15.68 19.51 -21.29
C LYS A 200 -14.47 18.57 -21.19
N ASP A 201 -13.78 18.31 -22.29
CA ASP A 201 -12.67 17.37 -22.32
C ASP A 201 -11.36 17.99 -21.78
N LYS A 202 -10.61 17.18 -21.04
CA LYS A 202 -9.32 17.59 -20.48
C LYS A 202 -8.25 17.69 -21.58
N LEU A 203 -7.49 18.77 -21.55
CA LEU A 203 -6.32 18.94 -22.40
C LEU A 203 -5.21 17.97 -21.99
N SER A 204 -4.54 17.36 -22.96
CA SER A 204 -3.36 16.51 -22.73
C SER A 204 -2.17 17.34 -22.22
N PRO A 205 -1.13 16.71 -21.63
CA PRO A 205 0.06 17.42 -21.18
C PRO A 205 0.72 18.26 -22.28
N PHE A 206 0.82 17.72 -23.50
CA PHE A 206 1.38 18.43 -24.65
C PHE A 206 0.52 19.60 -25.11
N GLU A 207 -0.81 19.42 -25.15
CA GLU A 207 -1.73 20.51 -25.50
C GLU A 207 -1.69 21.65 -24.47
N ARG A 208 -1.53 21.34 -23.19
CA ARG A 208 -1.36 22.34 -22.14
C ARG A 208 -0.03 23.09 -22.28
N ILE A 209 1.07 22.37 -22.52
CA ILE A 209 2.37 23.00 -22.81
C ILE A 209 2.25 23.92 -24.03
N LEU A 210 1.53 23.51 -25.07
CA LEU A 210 1.27 24.34 -26.25
C LEU A 210 0.47 25.61 -25.89
N CYS A 211 -0.62 25.48 -25.15
CA CYS A 211 -1.42 26.63 -24.70
C CYS A 211 -0.59 27.60 -23.83
N SER A 212 0.18 27.08 -22.87
CA SER A 212 1.09 27.87 -22.04
C SER A 212 2.22 28.52 -22.84
N SER A 213 2.73 27.86 -23.87
CA SER A 213 3.74 28.43 -24.77
C SER A 213 3.17 29.57 -25.59
N ILE A 214 1.96 29.42 -26.14
CA ILE A 214 1.24 30.50 -26.83
C ILE A 214 1.02 31.68 -25.87
N GLY A 215 0.53 31.41 -24.66
CA GLY A 215 0.32 32.45 -23.65
C GLY A 215 1.59 33.18 -23.24
N GLY A 216 2.68 32.43 -23.03
CA GLY A 216 4.00 32.98 -22.68
C GLY A 216 4.64 33.81 -23.79
N ALA A 217 4.49 33.40 -25.04
CA ALA A 217 4.97 34.15 -26.21
C ALA A 217 4.16 35.43 -26.42
N LEU A 218 2.82 35.35 -26.44
CA LEU A 218 1.94 36.49 -26.67
C LEU A 218 2.02 37.53 -25.54
N ALA A 219 2.29 37.11 -24.31
CA ALA A 219 2.48 38.03 -23.18
C ALA A 219 3.68 38.98 -23.32
N THR A 220 4.52 38.83 -24.35
CA THR A 220 5.61 39.76 -24.65
C THR A 220 5.17 41.01 -25.44
N TRP A 221 3.89 41.17 -25.73
CA TRP A 221 3.34 42.35 -26.42
C TRP A 221 3.71 43.68 -25.75
N ASN A 222 3.90 43.68 -24.42
CA ASN A 222 4.28 44.86 -23.65
C ASN A 222 5.79 45.18 -23.68
N GLN A 223 6.57 44.54 -24.56
CA GLN A 223 8.00 44.76 -24.72
C GLN A 223 8.38 46.25 -24.93
N PRO A 224 7.68 47.04 -25.77
CA PRO A 224 8.01 48.45 -25.95
C PRO A 224 8.02 49.25 -24.65
N ILE A 225 7.07 48.96 -23.74
CA ILE A 225 6.96 49.63 -22.44
C ILE A 225 8.20 49.34 -21.58
N GLU A 226 8.69 48.09 -21.62
CA GLU A 226 9.84 47.68 -20.84
C GLU A 226 11.16 48.20 -21.42
N VAL A 227 11.31 48.29 -22.74
CA VAL A 227 12.47 48.95 -23.36
C VAL A 227 12.50 50.44 -23.00
N ILE A 228 11.36 51.14 -23.09
CA ILE A 228 11.25 52.55 -22.70
C ILE A 228 11.61 52.72 -21.22
N ARG A 229 11.08 51.86 -20.34
CA ARG A 229 11.39 51.90 -18.90
C ARG A 229 12.88 51.72 -18.62
N VAL A 230 13.52 50.73 -19.25
CA VAL A 230 14.96 50.46 -19.06
C VAL A 230 15.77 51.64 -19.58
N GLU A 231 15.37 52.25 -20.71
CA GLU A 231 16.05 53.41 -21.26
C GLU A 231 15.90 54.64 -20.35
N MET A 232 14.71 54.90 -19.81
CA MET A 232 14.49 55.95 -18.81
C MET A 232 15.37 55.75 -17.57
N GLN A 233 15.54 54.51 -17.10
CA GLN A 233 16.40 54.18 -15.96
C GLN A 233 17.89 54.32 -16.28
N SER A 234 18.30 53.99 -17.49
CA SER A 234 19.69 54.15 -17.94
C SER A 234 20.06 55.64 -18.08
N LEU A 235 19.21 56.43 -18.73
CA LEU A 235 19.39 57.87 -18.93
C LEU A 235 19.40 58.65 -17.61
N SER A 236 18.75 58.13 -16.57
CA SER A 236 18.79 58.72 -15.22
C SER A 236 20.12 58.49 -14.46
N LYS A 237 20.99 57.59 -14.94
CA LYS A 237 22.26 57.22 -14.30
C LYS A 237 23.50 57.77 -15.00
N SER A 238 23.42 58.15 -16.27
CA SER A 238 24.52 58.77 -17.02
C SER A 238 24.72 60.22 -16.57
N ALA A 239 25.95 60.57 -16.21
CA ALA A 239 26.34 61.88 -15.67
C ALA A 239 26.27 63.07 -16.67
N GLU A 240 25.62 62.91 -17.82
CA GLU A 240 25.57 63.90 -18.91
C GLU A 240 24.25 64.69 -19.02
N MET A 241 23.32 64.57 -18.05
CA MET A 241 22.11 65.41 -18.03
C MET A 241 22.03 66.28 -16.78
N HIS A 242 22.79 67.38 -16.78
CA HIS A 242 22.60 68.51 -15.88
C HIS A 242 21.72 69.63 -16.46
N HIS A 243 21.00 69.41 -17.57
CA HIS A 243 20.04 70.40 -18.08
C HIS A 243 18.66 69.82 -18.46
N ALA A 244 17.63 70.39 -17.83
CA ALA A 244 16.21 70.48 -18.18
C ALA A 244 15.44 69.21 -18.63
N THR A 245 14.45 68.85 -17.79
CA THR A 245 13.39 67.83 -17.92
C THR A 245 13.79 66.36 -17.68
N LYS A 246 13.21 65.78 -16.62
CA LYS A 246 13.22 64.33 -16.38
C LYS A 246 12.67 63.62 -17.62
N PRO A 247 13.29 62.54 -18.12
CA PRO A 247 12.80 61.82 -19.28
C PRO A 247 11.36 61.34 -19.00
N THR A 248 10.44 61.63 -19.92
CA THR A 248 9.07 61.10 -19.89
C THR A 248 9.00 59.85 -20.77
N ILE A 249 7.94 59.05 -20.61
CA ILE A 249 7.70 57.87 -21.45
C ILE A 249 7.72 58.26 -22.95
N MET A 250 7.12 59.41 -23.29
CA MET A 250 6.99 59.87 -24.68
C MET A 250 8.30 60.43 -25.25
N SER A 251 9.08 61.18 -24.46
CA SER A 251 10.38 61.69 -24.92
C SER A 251 11.39 60.56 -25.10
N THR A 252 11.35 59.55 -24.22
CA THR A 252 12.23 58.37 -24.30
C THR A 252 11.84 57.45 -25.45
N ALA A 253 10.54 57.22 -25.67
CA ALA A 253 10.05 56.47 -26.84
C ALA A 253 10.48 57.13 -28.15
N SER A 254 10.37 58.47 -28.23
CA SER A 254 10.79 59.26 -29.39
C SER A 254 12.31 59.20 -29.61
N TYR A 255 13.10 59.23 -28.52
CA TYR A 255 14.56 59.06 -28.58
C TYR A 255 14.95 57.69 -29.14
N ILE A 256 14.38 56.60 -28.61
CA ILE A 256 14.63 55.22 -29.08
C ILE A 256 14.26 55.09 -30.56
N TYR A 257 13.12 55.66 -30.96
CA TYR A 257 12.64 55.61 -32.33
C TYR A 257 13.53 56.41 -33.29
N LYS A 258 14.04 57.58 -32.89
CA LYS A 258 14.96 58.38 -33.71
C LYS A 258 16.32 57.70 -33.90
N GLU A 259 16.86 57.08 -32.84
CA GLU A 259 18.18 56.43 -32.87
C GLU A 259 18.17 55.05 -33.55
N ASN A 260 17.13 54.24 -33.32
CA ASN A 260 17.13 52.81 -33.70
C ASN A 260 15.89 52.38 -34.50
N GLY A 261 15.02 53.32 -34.87
CA GLY A 261 13.73 53.03 -35.51
C GLY A 261 12.79 52.17 -34.66
N ILE A 262 11.75 51.63 -35.28
CA ILE A 262 10.78 50.75 -34.60
C ILE A 262 11.43 49.47 -34.04
N LYS A 263 12.52 48.99 -34.65
CA LYS A 263 13.28 47.83 -34.18
C LYS A 263 13.91 48.08 -32.81
N GLY A 264 14.22 49.33 -32.47
CA GLY A 264 14.71 49.73 -31.15
C GLY A 264 13.73 49.40 -30.02
N LEU A 265 12.42 49.58 -30.25
CA LEU A 265 11.37 49.32 -29.25
C LEU A 265 11.15 47.83 -28.95
N TYR A 266 11.63 46.94 -29.81
CA TYR A 266 11.52 45.48 -29.65
C TYR A 266 12.87 44.80 -29.44
N ARG A 267 13.92 45.57 -29.10
CA ARG A 267 15.24 45.01 -28.79
C ARG A 267 15.14 44.04 -27.62
N GLY A 268 15.76 42.86 -27.75
CA GLY A 268 15.74 41.83 -26.71
C GLY A 268 14.42 41.06 -26.59
N VAL A 269 13.51 41.19 -27.55
CA VAL A 269 12.23 40.45 -27.54
C VAL A 269 12.43 38.94 -27.64
N SER A 270 13.41 38.46 -28.42
CA SER A 270 13.65 37.02 -28.62
C SER A 270 13.99 36.25 -27.33
N PRO A 271 14.98 36.66 -26.51
CA PRO A 271 15.22 36.00 -25.21
C PRO A 271 14.03 36.18 -24.26
N ARG A 272 13.26 37.27 -24.37
CA ARG A 272 12.05 37.47 -23.57
C ARG A 272 10.91 36.53 -23.97
N ILE A 273 10.75 36.21 -25.25
CA ILE A 273 9.77 35.21 -25.72
C ILE A 273 10.12 33.84 -25.15
N LEU A 274 11.39 33.42 -25.25
CA LEU A 274 11.83 32.13 -24.70
C LEU A 274 11.65 32.07 -23.18
N LEU A 275 12.05 33.13 -22.48
CA LEU A 275 11.82 33.26 -21.05
C LEU A 275 10.33 33.27 -20.69
N GLY A 276 9.51 33.98 -21.47
CA GLY A 276 8.06 34.08 -21.25
C GLY A 276 7.35 32.76 -21.46
N ILE A 277 7.73 31.99 -22.48
CA ILE A 277 7.28 30.62 -22.71
C ILE A 277 7.66 29.75 -21.52
N TRP A 278 8.94 29.70 -21.15
CA TRP A 278 9.41 28.84 -20.06
C TRP A 278 8.78 29.18 -18.72
N GLN A 279 8.66 30.47 -18.39
CA GLN A 279 8.00 30.93 -17.17
C GLN A 279 6.52 30.53 -17.12
N THR A 280 5.84 30.57 -18.26
CA THR A 280 4.42 30.23 -18.33
C THR A 280 4.23 28.72 -18.30
N VAL A 281 5.06 27.94 -18.99
CA VAL A 281 5.06 26.47 -18.95
C VAL A 281 5.41 25.96 -17.55
N GLY A 282 6.50 26.45 -16.96
CA GLY A 282 6.94 26.08 -15.61
C GLY A 282 5.98 26.48 -14.51
N THR A 283 5.05 27.43 -14.75
CA THR A 283 4.07 27.89 -13.75
C THR A 283 2.64 27.41 -14.03
N LEU A 284 2.25 27.12 -15.27
CA LEU A 284 0.86 26.80 -15.65
C LEU A 284 0.67 25.43 -16.32
N ALA A 285 1.72 24.82 -16.88
CA ALA A 285 1.58 23.57 -17.64
C ALA A 285 1.75 22.29 -16.79
N GLN A 286 2.11 22.42 -15.52
CA GLN A 286 2.31 21.28 -14.61
C GLN A 286 1.16 21.22 -13.58
N ASP A 287 0.05 20.63 -14.00
CA ASP A 287 -0.93 20.04 -13.06
C ASP A 287 -0.23 18.88 -12.30
N GLU A 288 -0.70 18.50 -11.11
CA GLU A 288 -0.14 17.39 -10.28
C GLU A 288 0.07 16.08 -11.08
N THR A 289 -0.67 15.90 -12.17
CA THR A 289 -0.54 14.77 -13.10
C THR A 289 0.78 14.74 -13.90
N ASN A 290 1.50 15.86 -14.04
CA ASN A 290 2.70 16.00 -14.90
C ASN A 290 4.04 16.00 -14.16
N ILE A 291 4.05 16.09 -12.82
CA ILE A 291 5.24 15.73 -12.01
C ILE A 291 5.64 14.26 -12.29
N ARG A 292 4.67 13.44 -12.69
CA ARG A 292 4.82 12.02 -13.06
C ARG A 292 5.67 11.75 -14.30
N LEU A 293 5.87 12.73 -15.19
CA LEU A 293 6.62 12.57 -16.45
C LEU A 293 8.11 12.94 -16.35
N LEU A 294 8.52 13.63 -15.28
CA LEU A 294 9.90 14.14 -15.11
C LEU A 294 10.66 13.43 -13.97
N CYS A 295 10.04 12.46 -13.30
CA CYS A 295 10.65 11.64 -12.27
C CYS A 295 10.96 10.24 -12.83
N PRO A 296 12.17 9.67 -12.62
CA PRO A 296 12.49 8.32 -13.09
C PRO A 296 11.50 7.29 -12.51
N THR A 297 11.08 6.32 -13.33
CA THR A 297 10.18 5.21 -12.97
C THR A 297 10.63 4.40 -11.75
N SER A 298 11.92 4.43 -11.40
CA SER A 298 12.46 3.81 -10.18
C SER A 298 11.94 4.44 -8.87
N TRP A 299 11.36 5.64 -8.93
CA TRP A 299 10.69 6.30 -7.80
C TRP A 299 9.17 6.03 -7.77
N GLN A 300 8.63 5.31 -8.77
CA GLN A 300 7.21 4.93 -8.84
C GLN A 300 6.98 3.53 -8.26
N LYS A 301 7.40 3.28 -7.02
CA LYS A 301 6.84 2.17 -6.25
C LYS A 301 5.57 2.63 -5.54
N THR A 302 4.52 2.88 -6.33
CA THR A 302 3.16 2.93 -5.77
C THR A 302 2.67 1.50 -5.67
N ILE A 303 2.76 0.90 -4.49
CA ILE A 303 1.88 -0.23 -4.17
C ILE A 303 0.49 0.37 -4.04
N ILE A 304 -0.30 0.23 -5.09
CA ILE A 304 -1.66 0.75 -5.16
C ILE A 304 -2.52 -0.15 -4.27
N MET A 305 -2.99 0.39 -3.16
CA MET A 305 -4.13 -0.15 -2.46
C MET A 305 -5.33 -0.23 -3.41
N THR A 306 -6.04 -1.36 -3.41
CA THR A 306 -7.00 -1.65 -4.47
C THR A 306 -8.19 -0.67 -4.43
N THR A 307 -8.20 0.30 -5.34
CA THR A 307 -9.38 1.13 -5.65
C THR A 307 -10.36 0.40 -6.58
N LYS A 308 -10.11 -0.90 -6.83
CA LYS A 308 -10.92 -1.76 -7.69
C LYS A 308 -12.03 -2.37 -6.86
N HIS A 309 -13.23 -2.26 -7.40
CA HIS A 309 -14.46 -2.83 -6.86
C HIS A 309 -15.16 -3.57 -8.00
N ILE A 310 -15.89 -4.64 -7.67
CA ILE A 310 -16.74 -5.33 -8.65
C ILE A 310 -17.91 -4.44 -9.08
N PHE A 311 -18.42 -3.63 -8.16
CA PHE A 311 -19.45 -2.63 -8.43
C PHE A 311 -18.79 -1.26 -8.69
N GLU A 312 -19.20 -0.59 -9.77
CA GLU A 312 -18.61 0.67 -10.20
C GLU A 312 -18.85 1.82 -9.22
N ASP A 313 -20.03 1.81 -8.58
CA ASP A 313 -20.45 2.80 -7.60
C ASP A 313 -21.31 2.19 -6.47
N ALA A 314 -21.67 3.03 -5.49
CA ALA A 314 -22.45 2.64 -4.33
C ALA A 314 -23.97 2.55 -4.60
N ALA A 315 -24.45 2.97 -5.77
CA ALA A 315 -25.89 3.10 -6.04
C ALA A 315 -26.57 1.73 -6.06
N GLY A 316 -27.53 1.55 -5.16
CA GLY A 316 -28.24 0.28 -4.97
C GLY A 316 -27.34 -0.88 -4.56
N LEU A 317 -26.11 -0.64 -4.10
CA LEU A 317 -25.21 -1.68 -3.60
C LEU A 317 -25.71 -2.21 -2.27
N VAL A 318 -26.07 -1.31 -1.35
CA VAL A 318 -26.61 -1.67 -0.03
C VAL A 318 -27.92 -2.47 -0.18
N ASP A 319 -28.80 -2.06 -1.09
CA ASP A 319 -30.07 -2.76 -1.32
C ASP A 319 -29.86 -4.21 -1.81
N LYS A 320 -28.83 -4.44 -2.63
CA LYS A 320 -28.43 -5.80 -3.04
C LYS A 320 -27.78 -6.56 -1.89
N ALA A 321 -26.96 -5.90 -1.07
CA ALA A 321 -26.29 -6.52 0.07
C ALA A 321 -27.28 -7.04 1.12
N VAL A 322 -28.32 -6.26 1.46
CA VAL A 322 -29.36 -6.69 2.41
C VAL A 322 -30.17 -7.87 1.88
N LEU A 323 -30.48 -7.89 0.57
CA LEU A 323 -31.11 -9.04 -0.07
C LEU A 323 -30.20 -10.28 -0.05
N GLY A 324 -28.92 -10.11 -0.35
CA GLY A 324 -27.91 -11.17 -0.28
C GLY A 324 -27.77 -11.77 1.13
N SER A 325 -27.82 -10.94 2.17
CA SER A 325 -27.78 -11.39 3.56
C SER A 325 -28.94 -12.32 3.90
N ALA A 326 -30.15 -12.03 3.41
CA ALA A 326 -31.32 -12.87 3.67
C ALA A 326 -31.31 -14.21 2.91
N LEU A 327 -30.48 -14.35 1.85
CA LEU A 327 -30.33 -15.63 1.15
C LEU A 327 -29.61 -16.69 1.99
N LEU A 328 -28.87 -16.27 3.03
CA LEU A 328 -28.00 -17.14 3.80
C LEU A 328 -28.72 -17.93 4.90
N ASN A 329 -29.91 -17.48 5.30
CA ASN A 329 -30.73 -18.15 6.29
C ASN A 329 -32.22 -18.03 5.89
N PRO A 330 -32.94 -19.16 5.69
CA PRO A 330 -34.33 -19.16 5.22
C PRO A 330 -35.34 -18.52 6.20
N SER A 331 -34.99 -18.33 7.47
CA SER A 331 -35.85 -17.63 8.44
C SER A 331 -35.87 -16.11 8.21
N LEU A 332 -34.89 -15.57 7.47
CA LEU A 332 -34.73 -14.13 7.31
C LEU A 332 -35.66 -13.53 6.25
N ARG A 333 -36.09 -12.29 6.49
CA ARG A 333 -36.87 -11.47 5.55
C ARG A 333 -36.27 -10.08 5.43
N VAL A 334 -36.55 -9.42 4.32
CA VAL A 334 -36.06 -8.06 4.03
C VAL A 334 -37.24 -7.12 3.82
N TYR A 335 -37.24 -6.00 4.54
CA TYR A 335 -38.07 -4.85 4.20
C TYR A 335 -37.21 -3.82 3.45
N ALA A 336 -37.17 -3.98 2.13
CA ALA A 336 -36.26 -3.27 1.23
C ALA A 336 -36.35 -1.74 1.30
N PRO A 337 -37.54 -1.10 1.39
CA PRO A 337 -37.62 0.36 1.42
C PRO A 337 -36.82 1.02 2.55
N HIS A 338 -36.66 0.33 3.69
CA HIS A 338 -35.89 0.81 4.83
C HIS A 338 -34.62 -0.02 5.10
N ARG A 339 -34.28 -0.98 4.23
CA ARG A 339 -33.08 -1.85 4.35
C ARG A 339 -32.99 -2.57 5.70
N VAL A 340 -34.12 -3.10 6.13
CA VAL A 340 -34.22 -3.91 7.36
C VAL A 340 -34.11 -5.38 7.00
N VAL A 341 -33.23 -6.10 7.69
CA VAL A 341 -33.17 -7.56 7.70
C VAL A 341 -33.66 -8.04 9.06
N TYR A 342 -34.59 -8.98 9.11
CA TYR A 342 -35.13 -9.49 10.37
C TYR A 342 -35.38 -10.99 10.31
N ASP A 343 -35.32 -11.64 11.46
CA ASP A 343 -35.72 -13.03 11.66
C ASP A 343 -37.25 -13.12 11.80
N ALA A 344 -37.90 -13.68 10.78
CA ALA A 344 -39.36 -13.82 10.77
C ALA A 344 -39.86 -14.96 11.67
N GLU A 345 -38.97 -15.83 12.15
CA GLU A 345 -39.29 -16.94 13.04
C GLU A 345 -39.00 -16.63 14.52
N HIS A 346 -38.60 -15.38 14.83
CA HIS A 346 -38.29 -14.99 16.20
C HIS A 346 -39.50 -15.19 17.15
N GLU A 347 -39.25 -15.85 18.28
CA GLU A 347 -40.29 -16.18 19.25
C GLU A 347 -40.72 -14.95 20.06
N ARG A 348 -42.00 -14.61 19.97
CA ARG A 348 -42.58 -13.44 20.68
C ARG A 348 -42.36 -13.44 22.20
N LYS A 349 -42.16 -14.61 22.80
CA LYS A 349 -41.94 -14.75 24.25
C LYS A 349 -40.53 -14.35 24.69
N LYS A 350 -39.65 -13.97 23.76
CA LYS A 350 -38.28 -13.55 24.02
C LYS A 350 -38.13 -12.04 23.74
N VAL A 351 -37.09 -11.46 24.32
CA VAL A 351 -36.73 -10.06 24.07
C VAL A 351 -36.13 -9.95 22.66
N ALA A 352 -36.59 -8.98 21.87
CA ALA A 352 -36.00 -8.74 20.56
C ALA A 352 -34.70 -7.93 20.69
N LEU A 353 -33.71 -8.25 19.86
CA LEU A 353 -32.46 -7.48 19.74
C LEU A 353 -32.41 -6.77 18.40
N ILE A 354 -32.20 -5.46 18.44
CA ILE A 354 -32.01 -4.64 17.24
C ILE A 354 -30.62 -4.00 17.25
N ALA A 355 -29.92 -4.11 16.13
CA ALA A 355 -28.67 -3.38 15.90
C ALA A 355 -28.65 -2.78 14.49
N GLY A 356 -27.65 -1.98 14.19
CA GLY A 356 -27.50 -1.39 12.87
C GLY A 356 -26.53 -0.21 12.85
N GLY A 357 -26.45 0.44 11.71
CA GLY A 357 -25.50 1.51 11.44
C GLY A 357 -25.32 1.73 9.94
N GLY A 358 -24.30 2.49 9.56
CA GLY A 358 -23.90 2.62 8.16
C GLY A 358 -23.54 1.28 7.53
N ALA A 359 -23.77 1.14 6.23
CA ALA A 359 -23.29 -0.02 5.47
C ALA A 359 -21.77 0.04 5.25
N GLY A 360 -21.17 -1.06 4.81
CA GLY A 360 -19.73 -1.16 4.57
C GLY A 360 -18.94 -1.78 5.72
N HIS A 361 -19.63 -2.39 6.68
CA HIS A 361 -19.07 -3.08 7.83
C HIS A 361 -19.48 -4.56 7.90
N GLU A 362 -20.01 -5.09 6.80
CA GLU A 362 -20.50 -6.46 6.71
C GLU A 362 -19.41 -7.45 7.15
N PRO A 363 -19.74 -8.47 7.97
CA PRO A 363 -21.09 -8.96 8.23
C PRO A 363 -21.90 -8.17 9.27
N SER A 364 -21.30 -7.20 9.96
CA SER A 364 -22.04 -6.36 10.91
C SER A 364 -22.98 -5.39 10.15
N PHE A 365 -24.29 -5.36 10.41
CA PHE A 365 -25.05 -6.20 11.34
C PHE A 365 -26.02 -7.15 10.64
N THR A 366 -26.24 -7.03 9.33
CA THR A 366 -27.23 -7.85 8.60
C THR A 366 -26.87 -9.33 8.57
N GLY A 367 -25.59 -9.67 8.48
CA GLY A 367 -25.10 -11.04 8.54
C GLY A 367 -25.17 -11.67 9.94
N LEU A 368 -25.52 -10.87 10.95
CA LEU A 368 -25.63 -11.25 12.35
C LEU A 368 -27.10 -11.47 12.79
N VAL A 369 -28.06 -11.37 11.87
CA VAL A 369 -29.46 -11.68 12.15
C VAL A 369 -29.70 -13.20 12.12
N GLY A 370 -30.34 -13.71 13.16
CA GLY A 370 -30.63 -15.13 13.34
C GLY A 370 -30.91 -15.48 14.81
N LYS A 371 -31.47 -16.67 15.02
CA LYS A 371 -31.73 -17.24 16.34
C LYS A 371 -30.44 -17.30 17.16
N GLY A 372 -30.52 -16.91 18.43
CA GLY A 372 -29.37 -16.84 19.34
C GLY A 372 -28.44 -15.63 19.10
N LEU A 373 -28.78 -14.72 18.18
CA LEU A 373 -28.04 -13.49 17.89
C LEU A 373 -28.99 -12.30 17.70
N LEU A 374 -28.98 -11.57 16.59
CA LEU A 374 -29.88 -10.42 16.39
C LEU A 374 -31.26 -10.86 15.88
N THR A 375 -32.32 -10.20 16.38
CA THR A 375 -33.67 -10.30 15.81
C THR A 375 -33.81 -9.44 14.56
N VAL A 376 -33.23 -8.23 14.59
CA VAL A 376 -33.34 -7.22 13.53
C VAL A 376 -32.01 -6.51 13.34
N ALA A 377 -31.63 -6.29 12.08
CA ALA A 377 -30.56 -5.39 11.68
C ALA A 377 -31.07 -4.32 10.71
N VAL A 378 -30.64 -3.07 10.91
CA VAL A 378 -31.05 -1.93 10.08
C VAL A 378 -29.82 -1.30 9.43
N SER A 379 -29.78 -1.29 8.10
CA SER A 379 -28.65 -0.75 7.34
C SER A 379 -28.94 0.65 6.80
N GLY A 380 -28.05 1.60 7.08
CA GLY A 380 -28.04 2.93 6.46
C GLY A 380 -27.40 2.94 5.06
N ASP A 381 -26.95 4.10 4.60
CA ASP A 381 -26.04 4.20 3.45
C ASP A 381 -24.61 3.86 3.89
N ILE A 382 -23.67 3.71 2.94
CA ILE A 382 -22.27 3.41 3.26
C ILE A 382 -21.70 4.49 4.19
N PHE A 383 -21.29 4.09 5.39
CA PHE A 383 -20.75 4.94 6.46
C PHE A 383 -21.70 6.04 6.95
N ALA A 384 -23.01 5.87 6.78
CA ALA A 384 -24.01 6.80 7.28
C ALA A 384 -25.13 6.07 8.03
N SER A 385 -25.38 6.47 9.28
CA SER A 385 -26.46 5.93 10.13
C SER A 385 -27.79 5.82 9.38
N PRO A 386 -28.57 4.74 9.60
CA PRO A 386 -29.96 4.72 9.17
C PRO A 386 -30.74 5.82 9.91
N SER A 387 -31.79 6.32 9.27
CA SER A 387 -32.72 7.27 9.87
C SER A 387 -33.58 6.60 10.95
N ALA A 388 -34.06 7.38 11.92
CA ALA A 388 -35.02 6.89 12.91
C ALA A 388 -36.27 6.23 12.30
N ALA A 389 -36.73 6.67 11.12
CA ALA A 389 -37.86 6.05 10.44
C ALA A 389 -37.56 4.62 9.97
N GLN A 390 -36.35 4.39 9.43
CA GLN A 390 -35.90 3.05 9.05
C GLN A 390 -35.81 2.13 10.27
N ILE A 391 -35.25 2.65 11.36
CA ILE A 391 -35.09 1.90 12.61
C ILE A 391 -36.45 1.54 13.21
N LEU A 392 -37.42 2.45 13.20
CA LEU A 392 -38.78 2.20 13.69
C LEU A 392 -39.47 1.09 12.91
N SER A 393 -39.31 1.02 11.58
CA SER A 393 -39.84 -0.13 10.83
C SER A 393 -39.17 -1.44 11.24
N GLY A 394 -37.89 -1.41 11.63
CA GLY A 394 -37.24 -2.56 12.24
C GLY A 394 -37.87 -2.94 13.59
N VAL A 395 -38.17 -1.96 14.44
CA VAL A 395 -38.89 -2.17 15.71
C VAL A 395 -40.28 -2.76 15.47
N ASP A 396 -41.02 -2.27 14.48
CA ASP A 396 -42.36 -2.76 14.15
C ASP A 396 -42.34 -4.21 13.61
N LEU A 397 -41.26 -4.59 12.90
CA LEU A 397 -41.04 -5.94 12.38
C LEU A 397 -40.49 -6.91 13.43
N ALA A 398 -39.99 -6.41 14.57
CA ALA A 398 -39.48 -7.23 15.65
C ALA A 398 -40.65 -7.92 16.41
N ALA A 399 -40.85 -9.21 16.18
CA ALA A 399 -41.93 -9.96 16.82
C ALA A 399 -41.64 -10.23 18.31
N THR A 400 -42.06 -9.35 19.23
CA THR A 400 -41.83 -9.52 20.68
C THR A 400 -42.98 -9.04 21.57
N ASP A 401 -43.21 -9.78 22.65
CA ASP A 401 -44.09 -9.46 23.78
C ASP A 401 -43.30 -9.13 25.06
N LYS A 402 -41.95 -9.18 25.01
CA LYS A 402 -41.06 -8.95 26.17
C LYS A 402 -40.23 -7.66 26.08
N GLY A 403 -40.35 -6.93 24.98
CA GLY A 403 -39.63 -5.68 24.77
C GLY A 403 -38.36 -5.86 23.94
N LEU A 404 -37.47 -4.87 24.02
CA LEU A 404 -36.41 -4.65 23.03
C LEU A 404 -35.10 -4.26 23.72
N VAL A 405 -33.97 -4.72 23.18
CA VAL A 405 -32.65 -4.11 23.45
C VAL A 405 -32.08 -3.57 22.15
N VAL A 406 -31.75 -2.29 22.16
CA VAL A 406 -31.10 -1.59 21.05
C VAL A 406 -29.59 -1.59 21.27
N ILE A 407 -28.82 -2.13 20.35
CA ILE A 407 -27.35 -2.20 20.41
C ILE A 407 -26.80 -1.30 19.32
N VAL A 408 -25.91 -0.37 19.69
CA VAL A 408 -25.41 0.63 18.74
C VAL A 408 -23.93 0.93 18.98
N ASN A 409 -23.19 1.16 17.90
CA ASN A 409 -21.82 1.67 18.01
C ASN A 409 -21.85 3.13 18.46
N ASN A 410 -20.86 3.55 19.26
CA ASN A 410 -20.81 4.91 19.77
C ASN A 410 -20.32 5.92 18.70
N TYR A 411 -21.21 6.19 17.74
CA TYR A 411 -21.10 7.25 16.76
C TYR A 411 -22.30 8.19 16.89
N THR A 412 -22.07 9.49 16.83
CA THR A 412 -23.11 10.51 17.09
C THR A 412 -24.37 10.30 16.24
N GLY A 413 -24.21 9.99 14.96
CA GLY A 413 -25.34 9.73 14.06
C GLY A 413 -26.17 8.52 14.49
N ASP A 414 -25.51 7.42 14.84
CA ASP A 414 -26.18 6.21 15.27
C ASP A 414 -26.86 6.40 16.64
N CYS A 415 -26.14 6.96 17.62
CA CYS A 415 -26.67 7.23 18.97
C CYS A 415 -27.93 8.10 18.94
N LEU A 416 -27.98 9.13 18.08
CA LEU A 416 -29.16 10.01 17.96
C LEU A 416 -30.33 9.31 17.26
N ASN A 417 -30.11 8.63 16.14
CA ASN A 417 -31.19 7.99 15.38
C ASN A 417 -31.78 6.79 16.12
N PHE A 418 -30.93 5.92 16.67
CA PHE A 418 -31.38 4.78 17.48
C PHE A 418 -31.95 5.22 18.82
N GLY A 419 -31.41 6.27 19.45
CA GLY A 419 -31.98 6.85 20.67
C GLY A 419 -33.39 7.40 20.44
N LEU A 420 -33.60 8.14 19.35
CA LEU A 420 -34.94 8.64 18.99
C LEU A 420 -35.93 7.48 18.72
N ALA A 421 -35.48 6.42 18.04
CA ALA A 421 -36.31 5.24 17.82
C ALA A 421 -36.64 4.52 19.15
N ALA A 422 -35.66 4.40 20.06
CA ALA A 422 -35.86 3.80 21.38
C ALA A 422 -36.86 4.59 22.23
N GLU A 423 -36.80 5.93 22.26
CA GLU A 423 -37.77 6.76 22.99
C GLU A 423 -39.19 6.64 22.44
N LYS A 424 -39.31 6.56 21.11
CA LYS A 424 -40.61 6.32 20.46
C LYS A 424 -41.16 4.93 20.77
N ALA A 425 -40.30 3.90 20.76
CA ALA A 425 -40.68 2.55 21.17
C ALA A 425 -41.14 2.49 22.64
N ARG A 426 -40.41 3.16 23.56
CA ARG A 426 -40.82 3.30 24.97
C ARG A 426 -42.19 3.95 25.11
N SER A 427 -42.43 5.00 24.34
CA SER A 427 -43.69 5.74 24.37
C SER A 427 -44.85 4.87 23.86
N ALA A 428 -44.64 4.14 22.77
CA ALA A 428 -45.62 3.21 22.21
C ALA A 428 -45.95 2.06 23.19
N TYR A 429 -44.93 1.38 23.72
CA TYR A 429 -45.13 0.25 24.64
C TYR A 429 -45.79 0.63 25.97
N LYS A 430 -45.56 1.85 26.47
CA LYS A 430 -46.31 2.36 27.64
C LYS A 430 -47.82 2.48 27.36
N GLY A 431 -48.20 2.80 26.12
CA GLY A 431 -49.61 2.95 25.72
C GLY A 431 -50.34 1.62 25.51
N GLU A 432 -49.63 0.55 25.17
CA GLU A 432 -50.21 -0.78 24.92
C GLU A 432 -50.54 -1.56 26.21
N GLY A 433 -49.93 -1.19 27.34
CA GLY A 433 -49.96 -1.99 28.57
C GLY A 433 -49.08 -3.24 28.49
N GLY A 434 -48.63 -3.75 29.64
CA GLY A 434 -47.74 -4.94 29.73
C GLY A 434 -46.31 -4.61 30.17
N ASP A 435 -45.44 -5.63 30.17
CA ASP A 435 -44.08 -5.63 30.75
C ASP A 435 -42.98 -5.45 29.68
N LYS A 436 -43.28 -4.72 28.59
CA LYS A 436 -42.32 -4.48 27.49
C LYS A 436 -41.36 -3.35 27.85
N HIS A 437 -40.12 -3.70 28.13
CA HIS A 437 -39.05 -2.73 28.41
C HIS A 437 -38.15 -2.49 27.20
N VAL A 438 -37.63 -1.27 27.06
CA VAL A 438 -36.66 -0.90 26.02
C VAL A 438 -35.37 -0.45 26.65
N GLU A 439 -34.33 -1.25 26.50
CA GLU A 439 -32.96 -0.91 26.89
C GLU A 439 -32.13 -0.50 25.67
N MET A 440 -31.09 0.28 25.91
CA MET A 440 -30.12 0.69 24.89
C MET A 440 -28.71 0.46 25.43
N VAL A 441 -27.88 -0.23 24.65
CA VAL A 441 -26.49 -0.52 24.94
C VAL A 441 -25.64 0.16 23.88
N ILE A 442 -24.90 1.18 24.29
CA ILE A 442 -23.97 1.92 23.44
C ILE A 442 -22.60 1.29 23.59
N VAL A 443 -22.04 0.79 22.49
CA VAL A 443 -20.74 0.11 22.47
C VAL A 443 -19.66 1.12 22.11
N GLY A 444 -18.77 1.38 23.06
CA GLY A 444 -17.56 2.17 22.85
C GLY A 444 -16.38 1.45 23.46
N ASP A 445 -15.58 0.78 22.64
CA ASP A 445 -14.48 -0.12 23.00
C ASP A 445 -13.11 0.37 22.49
N ASP A 446 -13.08 1.30 21.54
CA ASP A 446 -11.85 1.78 20.92
C ASP A 446 -10.98 2.64 21.83
N VAL A 447 -9.75 2.19 22.13
CA VAL A 447 -8.79 2.90 22.98
C VAL A 447 -8.02 3.98 22.23
N ALA A 448 -8.07 4.03 20.90
CA ALA A 448 -7.38 5.06 20.13
C ALA A 448 -7.91 6.46 20.45
N VAL A 449 -9.19 6.55 20.86
CA VAL A 449 -9.79 7.77 21.40
C VAL A 449 -9.53 7.83 22.91
N GLY A 450 -8.44 8.49 23.29
CA GLY A 450 -8.11 8.76 24.70
C GLY A 450 -9.17 9.61 25.40
N ARG A 451 -9.25 9.51 26.73
CA ARG A 451 -10.25 10.19 27.57
C ARG A 451 -10.41 11.68 27.26
N THR A 452 -9.30 12.40 27.07
CA THR A 452 -9.33 13.84 26.80
C THR A 452 -9.90 14.13 25.40
N LYS A 453 -9.48 13.35 24.38
CA LYS A 453 -9.96 13.50 22.99
C LYS A 453 -11.44 13.09 22.85
N GLY A 454 -11.85 12.03 23.55
CA GLY A 454 -13.23 11.55 23.55
C GLY A 454 -14.19 12.48 24.27
N GLY A 455 -13.73 13.18 25.31
CA GLY A 455 -14.53 14.15 26.06
C GLY A 455 -15.87 13.56 26.50
N LEU A 456 -16.96 14.28 26.20
CA LEU A 456 -18.33 13.83 26.49
C LEU A 456 -18.88 12.82 25.48
N VAL A 457 -18.25 12.67 24.31
CA VAL A 457 -18.68 11.73 23.26
C VAL A 457 -18.21 10.31 23.60
N GLY A 458 -17.01 10.17 24.14
CA GLY A 458 -16.42 8.88 24.54
C GLY A 458 -15.68 8.15 23.43
N ARG A 459 -15.49 6.83 23.62
CA ARG A 459 -14.75 5.92 22.71
C ARG A 459 -15.62 5.53 21.51
N ARG A 460 -15.02 5.32 20.32
CA ARG A 460 -15.73 4.74 19.15
C ARG A 460 -16.13 3.28 19.41
N GLY A 461 -17.19 2.82 18.74
CA GLY A 461 -17.59 1.41 18.73
C GLY A 461 -17.01 0.66 17.55
N LEU A 462 -16.27 -0.42 17.80
CA LEU A 462 -15.57 -1.26 16.81
C LEU A 462 -15.95 -2.74 17.00
N THR A 463 -14.95 -3.63 17.05
CA THR A 463 -15.08 -5.10 17.14
C THR A 463 -15.83 -5.58 18.39
N GLY A 464 -15.89 -4.79 19.47
CA GLY A 464 -16.68 -5.15 20.65
C GLY A 464 -18.18 -5.35 20.34
N ALA A 465 -18.71 -4.64 19.34
CA ALA A 465 -20.14 -4.61 19.07
C ALA A 465 -20.74 -5.94 18.59
N PRO A 466 -20.18 -6.66 17.59
CA PRO A 466 -20.68 -7.98 17.22
C PRO A 466 -20.64 -8.99 18.38
N PHE A 467 -19.68 -8.88 19.29
CA PHE A 467 -19.57 -9.75 20.48
C PHE A 467 -20.59 -9.40 21.56
N VAL A 468 -20.90 -8.12 21.75
CA VAL A 468 -22.03 -7.69 22.59
C VAL A 468 -23.35 -8.22 22.00
N CYS A 469 -23.53 -8.14 20.68
CA CYS A 469 -24.70 -8.71 20.00
C CYS A 469 -24.80 -10.22 20.24
N LYS A 470 -23.69 -10.96 20.11
CA LYS A 470 -23.66 -12.40 20.39
C LYS A 470 -24.05 -12.74 21.83
N ALA A 471 -23.41 -12.07 22.79
CA ALA A 471 -23.61 -12.38 24.19
C ALA A 471 -25.06 -12.08 24.62
N LEU A 472 -25.61 -10.94 24.16
CA LEU A 472 -27.00 -10.59 24.43
C LEU A 472 -27.99 -11.50 23.70
N GLY A 473 -27.69 -11.92 22.46
CA GLY A 473 -28.52 -12.86 21.71
C GLY A 473 -28.65 -14.21 22.41
N ALA A 474 -27.53 -14.74 22.89
CA ALA A 474 -27.51 -15.97 23.66
C ALA A 474 -28.29 -15.83 24.99
N ALA A 475 -28.11 -14.72 25.71
CA ALA A 475 -28.83 -14.46 26.94
C ALA A 475 -30.34 -14.26 26.72
N ALA A 476 -30.74 -13.61 25.62
CA ALA A 476 -32.14 -13.43 25.24
C ALA A 476 -32.78 -14.77 24.86
N GLU A 477 -32.04 -15.63 24.16
CA GLU A 477 -32.45 -17.00 23.84
C GLU A 477 -32.62 -17.86 25.09
N ALA A 478 -31.79 -17.63 26.12
CA ALA A 478 -31.93 -18.22 27.45
C ALA A 478 -33.07 -17.61 28.30
N GLY A 479 -33.86 -16.68 27.75
CA GLY A 479 -35.06 -16.13 28.38
C GLY A 479 -34.84 -14.97 29.36
N GLN A 480 -33.66 -14.32 29.33
CA GLN A 480 -33.39 -13.15 30.16
C GLN A 480 -34.25 -11.94 29.75
N ASP A 481 -34.64 -11.11 30.72
CA ASP A 481 -35.40 -9.88 30.47
C ASP A 481 -34.54 -8.73 29.94
N ALA A 482 -35.18 -7.71 29.35
CA ALA A 482 -34.47 -6.61 28.70
C ALA A 482 -33.53 -5.88 29.66
N LYS A 483 -33.93 -5.67 30.92
CA LYS A 483 -33.13 -4.97 31.94
C LYS A 483 -31.84 -5.73 32.28
N THR A 484 -31.96 -7.04 32.42
CA THR A 484 -30.83 -7.95 32.69
C THR A 484 -29.90 -8.00 31.49
N LEU A 485 -30.43 -8.06 30.28
CA LEU A 485 -29.65 -7.94 29.05
C LEU A 485 -28.91 -6.61 28.98
N GLY A 486 -29.56 -5.49 29.30
CA GLY A 486 -28.90 -4.19 29.41
C GLY A 486 -27.76 -4.18 30.42
N LYS A 487 -27.92 -4.83 31.58
CA LYS A 487 -26.87 -4.98 32.59
C LYS A 487 -25.68 -5.77 32.06
N ILE A 488 -25.92 -6.92 31.42
CA ILE A 488 -24.88 -7.76 30.81
C ILE A 488 -24.13 -6.97 29.73
N GLY A 489 -24.87 -6.31 28.83
CA GLY A 489 -24.28 -5.54 27.72
C GLY A 489 -23.37 -4.43 28.22
N ARG A 490 -23.82 -3.65 29.22
CA ARG A 490 -22.99 -2.60 29.84
C ARG A 490 -21.75 -3.17 30.53
N ALA A 491 -21.87 -4.30 31.24
CA ALA A 491 -20.72 -4.96 31.87
C ALA A 491 -19.68 -5.41 30.84
N ILE A 492 -20.11 -5.93 29.69
CA ILE A 492 -19.23 -6.29 28.58
C ILE A 492 -18.54 -5.05 28.01
N VAL A 493 -19.30 -3.99 27.68
CA VAL A 493 -18.75 -2.74 27.12
C VAL A 493 -17.74 -2.09 28.07
N ASN A 494 -18.00 -2.13 29.38
CA ASN A 494 -17.10 -1.60 30.41
C ASN A 494 -15.79 -2.40 30.54
N ASN A 495 -15.74 -3.63 30.04
CA ASN A 495 -14.63 -4.56 30.21
C ASN A 495 -14.05 -5.07 28.87
N VAL A 496 -14.24 -4.29 27.80
CA VAL A 496 -13.59 -4.51 26.50
C VAL A 496 -12.75 -3.30 26.08
N VAL A 497 -11.61 -3.60 25.47
CA VAL A 497 -10.71 -2.65 24.82
C VAL A 497 -10.36 -3.15 23.43
N THR A 498 -10.36 -2.23 22.45
CA THR A 498 -10.04 -2.53 21.06
C THR A 498 -9.08 -1.49 20.49
N VAL A 499 -8.10 -1.91 19.69
CA VAL A 499 -7.27 -1.02 18.88
C VAL A 499 -7.08 -1.58 17.48
N GLY A 500 -7.23 -0.73 16.48
CA GLY A 500 -6.98 -1.08 15.08
C GLY A 500 -5.59 -0.69 14.59
N SER A 501 -5.16 -1.31 13.50
CA SER A 501 -4.13 -0.74 12.64
C SER A 501 -4.45 -1.02 11.18
N SER A 502 -4.14 -0.08 10.30
CA SER A 502 -4.38 -0.21 8.87
C SER A 502 -3.19 0.27 8.05
N LEU A 503 -2.88 -0.46 6.98
CA LEU A 503 -1.85 -0.11 6.01
C LEU A 503 -2.31 1.00 5.05
N ASP A 504 -3.62 1.25 4.96
CA ASP A 504 -4.20 2.36 4.20
C ASP A 504 -5.68 2.60 4.58
N HIS A 505 -6.30 3.63 4.02
CA HIS A 505 -7.74 3.85 4.04
C HIS A 505 -8.49 2.79 3.20
N CYS A 506 -9.73 2.47 3.60
CA CYS A 506 -10.65 1.77 2.70
C CYS A 506 -11.08 2.67 1.54
N HIS A 507 -11.50 2.05 0.44
CA HIS A 507 -12.05 2.75 -0.71
C HIS A 507 -13.55 2.47 -0.86
N VAL A 508 -14.37 3.53 -0.90
CA VAL A 508 -15.80 3.42 -1.18
C VAL A 508 -16.03 3.40 -2.70
N PRO A 509 -16.79 2.44 -3.26
CA PRO A 509 -17.12 2.40 -4.69
C PRO A 509 -17.64 3.74 -5.22
N GLY A 510 -17.19 4.14 -6.41
CA GLY A 510 -17.57 5.39 -7.05
C GLY A 510 -16.91 6.66 -6.49
N ARG A 511 -16.16 6.61 -5.38
CA ARG A 511 -15.36 7.75 -4.90
C ARG A 511 -14.09 7.95 -5.73
N ALA A 512 -13.49 9.12 -5.55
CA ALA A 512 -12.26 9.49 -6.22
C ALA A 512 -11.13 8.50 -5.92
N LYS A 513 -10.41 8.12 -6.98
CA LYS A 513 -9.29 7.17 -6.92
C LYS A 513 -7.94 7.85 -6.67
N GLY A 514 -7.90 9.19 -6.65
CA GLY A 514 -6.67 9.94 -6.40
C GLY A 514 -6.24 9.84 -4.95
N ASP A 515 -4.94 9.64 -4.72
CA ASP A 515 -4.38 9.39 -3.39
C ASP A 515 -4.65 10.52 -2.39
N GLU A 516 -4.50 11.78 -2.80
CA GLU A 516 -4.80 12.93 -1.92
C GLU A 516 -6.29 13.03 -1.57
N GLU A 517 -7.17 12.86 -2.56
CA GLU A 517 -8.61 12.95 -2.36
C GLU A 517 -9.17 11.82 -1.48
N ARG A 518 -8.54 10.64 -1.50
CA ARG A 518 -8.91 9.50 -0.64
C ARG A 518 -8.19 9.48 0.71
N GLY A 519 -7.20 10.36 0.92
CA GLY A 519 -6.36 10.38 2.12
C GLY A 519 -5.45 9.16 2.23
N ALA A 520 -4.89 8.70 1.13
CA ALA A 520 -4.01 7.54 1.09
C ALA A 520 -2.81 7.68 2.04
N LEU A 521 -2.41 6.57 2.67
CA LEU A 521 -1.13 6.51 3.37
C LEU A 521 0.03 6.32 2.38
N GLY A 522 1.24 6.72 2.80
CA GLY A 522 2.46 6.46 2.05
C GLY A 522 2.74 4.96 1.87
N PRO A 523 3.61 4.56 0.91
CA PRO A 523 3.81 3.16 0.55
C PRO A 523 4.40 2.29 1.68
N ASP A 524 5.16 2.90 2.59
CA ASP A 524 5.72 2.25 3.77
C ASP A 524 4.95 2.61 5.04
N ALA A 525 3.89 3.42 4.95
CA ALA A 525 3.23 3.97 6.10
C ALA A 525 2.23 2.99 6.72
N ILE A 526 1.93 3.20 7.99
CA ILE A 526 0.87 2.51 8.71
C ILE A 526 0.24 3.48 9.70
N GLU A 527 -1.02 3.26 10.02
CA GLU A 527 -1.72 4.05 11.01
C GLU A 527 -2.29 3.15 12.12
N ILE A 528 -2.02 3.54 13.36
CA ILE A 528 -2.54 2.88 14.56
C ILE A 528 -3.77 3.65 15.03
N GLY A 529 -4.84 2.92 15.30
CA GLY A 529 -6.09 3.43 15.83
C GLY A 529 -7.03 4.02 14.77
N MET A 530 -6.82 3.76 13.48
CA MET A 530 -7.74 4.20 12.43
C MET A 530 -9.15 3.66 12.71
N GLY A 531 -10.16 4.52 12.54
CA GLY A 531 -11.57 4.12 12.70
C GLY A 531 -12.10 3.35 11.49
N ILE A 532 -13.26 2.71 11.65
CA ILE A 532 -13.89 1.91 10.58
C ILE A 532 -14.47 2.74 9.43
N HIS A 533 -14.47 4.08 9.50
CA HIS A 533 -14.90 4.96 8.42
C HIS A 533 -13.75 5.85 7.91
N ASN A 534 -12.49 5.38 8.00
CA ASN A 534 -11.26 6.14 7.71
C ASN A 534 -11.05 7.35 8.64
N GLU A 535 -11.62 7.34 9.86
CA GLU A 535 -11.33 8.42 10.80
C GLU A 535 -9.88 8.33 11.29
N PRO A 536 -9.19 9.48 11.44
CA PRO A 536 -7.80 9.50 11.87
C PRO A 536 -7.59 8.75 13.18
N GLY A 537 -6.52 7.99 13.20
CA GLY A 537 -6.06 7.22 14.33
C GLY A 537 -5.36 8.05 15.40
N VAL A 538 -4.72 7.32 16.30
CA VAL A 538 -3.90 7.92 17.36
C VAL A 538 -2.50 8.26 16.85
N LYS A 539 -2.00 7.49 15.87
CA LYS A 539 -0.62 7.62 15.41
C LYS A 539 -0.49 7.22 13.95
N HIS A 540 -0.06 8.16 13.13
CA HIS A 540 0.42 7.92 11.77
C HIS A 540 1.94 7.66 11.82
N ILE A 541 2.40 6.60 11.16
CA ILE A 541 3.81 6.20 11.12
C ILE A 541 4.23 6.08 9.65
N GLU A 542 5.07 7.00 9.19
CA GLU A 542 5.54 7.08 7.80
C GLU A 542 6.29 5.82 7.32
N LYS A 543 6.97 5.14 8.26
CA LYS A 543 7.69 3.91 7.99
C LYS A 543 7.29 2.85 9.01
N LYS A 544 6.54 1.86 8.54
CA LYS A 544 6.02 0.74 9.32
C LYS A 544 7.19 0.07 10.08
N PRO A 545 7.09 -0.06 11.42
CA PRO A 545 8.10 -0.76 12.19
C PRO A 545 8.01 -2.28 11.93
N ALA A 546 8.95 -3.02 12.54
CA ALA A 546 8.85 -4.48 12.54
C ALA A 546 7.52 -4.91 13.18
N THR A 547 6.94 -6.01 12.71
CA THR A 547 5.62 -6.48 13.20
C THR A 547 5.61 -6.66 14.73
N ASN A 548 6.71 -7.14 15.31
CA ASN A 548 6.84 -7.30 16.76
C ASN A 548 6.76 -5.97 17.52
N GLU A 549 7.36 -4.90 16.98
CA GLU A 549 7.33 -3.57 17.59
C GLU A 549 5.93 -2.94 17.46
N LEU A 550 5.30 -3.09 16.28
CA LEU A 550 3.94 -2.65 16.03
C LEU A 550 2.95 -3.27 17.03
N LEU A 551 3.02 -4.60 17.20
CA LEU A 551 2.11 -5.31 18.10
C LEU A 551 2.38 -4.98 19.57
N SER A 552 3.63 -4.79 19.99
CA SER A 552 3.93 -4.30 21.36
C SER A 552 3.37 -2.90 21.59
N GLU A 553 3.45 -2.00 20.60
CA GLU A 553 2.85 -0.67 20.70
C GLU A 553 1.32 -0.75 20.81
N MET A 554 0.67 -1.56 19.97
CA MET A 554 -0.78 -1.77 20.04
C MET A 554 -1.22 -2.36 21.39
N LEU A 555 -0.51 -3.37 21.91
CA LEU A 555 -0.82 -3.97 23.21
C LEU A 555 -0.60 -2.99 24.36
N SER A 556 0.43 -2.14 24.29
CA SER A 556 0.65 -1.08 25.27
C SER A 556 -0.54 -0.11 25.36
N LEU A 557 -1.12 0.30 24.21
CA LEU A 557 -2.31 1.14 24.18
C LEU A 557 -3.54 0.48 24.85
N LEU A 558 -3.62 -0.85 24.83
CA LEU A 558 -4.71 -1.63 25.45
C LEU A 558 -4.48 -1.87 26.95
N LEU A 559 -3.23 -2.07 27.37
CA LEU A 559 -2.90 -2.73 28.65
C LEU A 559 -2.06 -1.87 29.61
N ASP A 560 -1.34 -0.83 29.16
CA ASP A 560 -0.46 -0.06 30.07
C ASP A 560 -1.28 0.67 31.14
N PRO A 561 -1.17 0.29 32.44
CA PRO A 561 -1.92 0.94 33.51
C PRO A 561 -1.47 2.39 33.75
N ASN A 562 -0.32 2.80 33.22
CA ASN A 562 0.21 4.16 33.34
C ASN A 562 -0.30 5.10 32.25
N ASP A 563 -0.89 4.59 31.17
CA ASP A 563 -1.53 5.43 30.15
C ASP A 563 -2.87 5.96 30.69
N LYS A 564 -2.82 7.14 31.32
CA LYS A 564 -4.01 7.82 31.85
C LYS A 564 -5.07 8.12 30.79
N GLU A 565 -4.67 8.22 29.51
CA GLU A 565 -5.61 8.44 28.42
C GLU A 565 -6.33 7.16 28.02
N ARG A 566 -5.70 5.98 28.16
CA ARG A 566 -6.19 4.71 27.54
C ARG A 566 -6.32 3.49 28.44
N ALA A 567 -5.89 3.55 29.70
CA ALA A 567 -6.06 2.48 30.67
C ALA A 567 -7.53 2.34 31.11
N PHE A 568 -8.43 2.01 30.19
CA PHE A 568 -9.88 1.95 30.39
C PHE A 568 -10.30 0.73 31.21
N VAL A 569 -9.64 -0.40 30.97
CA VAL A 569 -9.95 -1.68 31.60
C VAL A 569 -8.67 -2.22 32.24
N PRO A 570 -8.67 -2.50 33.55
CA PRO A 570 -7.56 -3.17 34.20
C PRO A 570 -7.50 -4.64 33.76
N PHE A 571 -6.29 -5.11 33.49
CA PHE A 571 -5.99 -6.53 33.28
C PHE A 571 -4.90 -6.95 34.28
N ASP A 572 -5.21 -8.00 35.03
CA ASP A 572 -4.29 -8.74 35.89
C ASP A 572 -4.08 -10.16 35.35
N LYS A 573 -3.13 -10.90 35.94
CA LYS A 573 -2.76 -12.25 35.47
C LYS A 573 -3.91 -13.27 35.48
N ASP A 574 -4.95 -13.00 36.27
CA ASP A 574 -6.12 -13.87 36.46
C ASP A 574 -7.38 -13.29 35.77
N SER A 575 -7.20 -12.36 34.84
CA SER A 575 -8.31 -11.69 34.13
C SER A 575 -8.98 -12.55 33.06
N ASP A 576 -8.42 -13.73 32.76
CA ASP A 576 -8.93 -14.69 31.78
C ASP A 576 -9.36 -14.02 30.45
N PRO A 577 -8.43 -13.37 29.73
CA PRO A 577 -8.80 -12.57 28.58
C PRO A 577 -9.42 -13.41 27.45
N VAL A 578 -10.48 -12.89 26.83
CA VAL A 578 -10.91 -13.33 25.50
C VAL A 578 -10.25 -12.44 24.47
N LEU A 579 -9.45 -13.03 23.59
CA LEU A 579 -8.75 -12.35 22.49
C LEU A 579 -9.58 -12.43 21.21
N VAL A 580 -9.75 -11.31 20.54
CA VAL A 580 -10.33 -11.23 19.19
C VAL A 580 -9.36 -10.53 18.26
N VAL A 581 -9.06 -11.16 17.12
CA VAL A 581 -8.35 -10.56 15.99
C VAL A 581 -9.31 -10.44 14.82
N ASN A 582 -9.75 -9.21 14.53
CA ASN A 582 -10.75 -8.92 13.52
C ASN A 582 -10.11 -8.38 12.23
N ASN A 583 -10.55 -8.88 11.08
CA ASN A 583 -10.16 -8.39 9.76
C ASN A 583 -11.02 -7.18 9.38
N LEU A 584 -10.39 -6.07 8.96
CA LEU A 584 -11.11 -4.91 8.42
C LEU A 584 -11.54 -5.09 6.95
N GLY A 585 -11.20 -6.22 6.33
CA GLY A 585 -11.74 -6.69 5.04
C GLY A 585 -10.67 -6.95 3.98
N GLY A 586 -9.51 -6.29 4.07
CA GLY A 586 -8.43 -6.36 3.09
C GLY A 586 -7.24 -7.25 3.47
N MET A 587 -7.23 -7.90 4.63
CA MET A 587 -6.11 -8.76 5.07
C MET A 587 -6.31 -10.22 4.63
N SER A 588 -5.20 -10.93 4.35
CA SER A 588 -5.26 -12.37 4.11
C SER A 588 -5.46 -13.15 5.43
N ASN A 589 -6.13 -14.30 5.35
CA ASN A 589 -6.29 -15.17 6.53
C ASN A 589 -4.93 -15.74 7.02
N LEU A 590 -3.94 -15.87 6.13
CA LEU A 590 -2.58 -16.26 6.49
C LEU A 590 -1.95 -15.23 7.44
N GLU A 591 -2.00 -13.95 7.07
CA GLU A 591 -1.48 -12.86 7.92
C GLU A 591 -2.29 -12.71 9.20
N LEU A 592 -3.63 -12.80 9.12
CA LEU A 592 -4.50 -12.61 10.27
C LEU A 592 -4.26 -13.67 11.36
N THR A 593 -4.06 -14.93 10.96
CA THR A 593 -3.75 -16.02 11.90
C THR A 593 -2.31 -15.95 12.42
N ALA A 594 -1.35 -15.50 11.61
CA ALA A 594 0.00 -15.21 12.08
C ALA A 594 0.02 -14.07 13.12
N ILE A 595 -0.75 -13.01 12.90
CA ILE A 595 -0.92 -11.91 13.87
C ILE A 595 -1.50 -12.44 15.18
N ALA A 596 -2.50 -13.33 15.15
CA ALA A 596 -3.07 -13.91 16.36
C ALA A 596 -2.03 -14.69 17.18
N ALA A 597 -1.18 -15.49 16.53
CA ALA A 597 -0.09 -16.21 17.19
C ALA A 597 0.95 -15.27 17.83
N GLU A 598 1.34 -14.21 17.12
CA GLU A 598 2.27 -13.21 17.65
C GLU A 598 1.66 -12.41 18.83
N VAL A 599 0.39 -12.04 18.74
CA VAL A 599 -0.33 -11.35 19.83
C VAL A 599 -0.43 -12.25 21.06
N GLU A 600 -0.81 -13.52 20.91
CA GLU A 600 -0.85 -14.47 22.02
C GLU A 600 0.53 -14.64 22.68
N SER A 601 1.57 -14.84 21.89
CA SER A 601 2.96 -14.94 22.35
C SER A 601 3.38 -13.71 23.17
N LYS A 602 3.01 -12.50 22.73
CA LYS A 602 3.31 -11.25 23.43
C LYS A 602 2.48 -11.06 24.70
N LEU A 603 1.19 -11.39 24.68
CA LEU A 603 0.36 -11.37 25.88
C LEU A 603 0.96 -12.26 26.99
N LEU A 604 1.44 -13.45 26.63
CA LEU A 604 2.08 -14.37 27.56
C LEU A 604 3.43 -13.83 28.08
N LYS A 605 4.32 -13.39 27.18
CA LYS A 605 5.71 -13.02 27.51
C LYS A 605 5.84 -11.64 28.15
N GLU A 606 5.10 -10.66 27.65
CA GLU A 606 5.23 -9.25 28.05
C GLU A 606 4.23 -8.89 29.16
N TRP A 607 3.01 -9.44 29.11
CA TRP A 607 1.91 -9.06 30.01
C TRP A 607 1.49 -10.13 31.01
N GLN A 608 2.02 -11.36 30.89
CA GLN A 608 1.63 -12.53 31.72
C GLN A 608 0.12 -12.82 31.66
N LEU A 609 -0.48 -12.54 30.50
CA LEU A 609 -1.89 -12.78 30.21
C LEU A 609 -2.01 -14.01 29.30
N ARG A 610 -2.82 -14.99 29.72
CA ARG A 610 -3.11 -16.19 28.91
C ARG A 610 -4.57 -16.15 28.45
N PRO A 611 -4.83 -16.01 27.14
CA PRO A 611 -6.19 -16.07 26.63
C PRO A 611 -6.91 -17.39 26.96
N VAL A 612 -8.19 -17.27 27.33
CA VAL A 612 -9.10 -18.42 27.52
C VAL A 612 -9.94 -18.69 26.27
N ARG A 613 -10.13 -17.69 25.41
CA ARG A 613 -10.69 -17.90 24.08
C ARG A 613 -10.01 -16.98 23.09
N VAL A 614 -9.87 -17.47 21.87
CA VAL A 614 -9.28 -16.73 20.75
C VAL A 614 -10.24 -16.82 19.57
N TYR A 615 -10.64 -15.67 19.06
CA TYR A 615 -11.49 -15.53 17.88
C TYR A 615 -10.71 -14.82 16.78
N VAL A 616 -10.60 -15.43 15.61
CA VAL A 616 -9.90 -14.83 14.45
C VAL A 616 -10.82 -14.90 13.25
N GLY A 617 -11.09 -13.77 12.61
CA GLY A 617 -11.97 -13.73 11.45
C GLY A 617 -12.48 -12.34 11.12
N THR A 618 -13.60 -12.28 10.40
CA THR A 618 -14.20 -11.04 9.93
C THR A 618 -15.54 -10.84 10.62
N TYR A 619 -15.59 -9.97 11.63
CA TYR A 619 -16.79 -9.69 12.43
C TYR A 619 -17.37 -8.30 12.12
N ILE A 620 -16.50 -7.32 11.90
CA ILE A 620 -16.87 -5.96 11.49
C ILE A 620 -15.79 -5.41 10.56
N THR A 621 -16.14 -5.11 9.30
CA THR A 621 -15.18 -4.61 8.31
C THR A 621 -15.12 -3.10 8.25
N SER A 622 -14.21 -2.58 7.44
CA SER A 622 -14.23 -1.25 6.85
C SER A 622 -14.02 -1.44 5.34
N LEU A 623 -15.05 -1.95 4.66
CA LEU A 623 -15.01 -2.36 3.26
C LEU A 623 -13.79 -3.23 2.93
N ASN A 624 -12.79 -2.67 2.23
CA ASN A 624 -11.58 -3.33 1.79
C ASN A 624 -10.31 -2.81 2.49
N ALA A 625 -10.44 -2.22 3.69
CA ALA A 625 -9.31 -1.72 4.46
C ALA A 625 -8.29 -2.85 4.73
N PRO A 626 -6.99 -2.64 4.42
CA PRO A 626 -5.91 -3.60 4.63
C PRO A 626 -5.42 -3.46 6.07
N GLY A 627 -6.29 -3.80 7.01
CA GLY A 627 -6.04 -3.63 8.43
C GLY A 627 -6.76 -4.65 9.29
N PHE A 628 -6.47 -4.59 10.58
CA PHE A 628 -7.02 -5.50 11.58
C PHE A 628 -7.27 -4.77 12.90
N ASN A 629 -8.09 -5.37 13.76
CA ASN A 629 -8.25 -4.95 15.15
C ASN A 629 -7.81 -6.05 16.11
N ILE A 630 -7.28 -5.64 17.26
CA ILE A 630 -7.09 -6.50 18.44
C ILE A 630 -8.09 -6.03 19.49
N SER A 631 -8.91 -6.96 19.98
CA SER A 631 -9.79 -6.72 21.13
C SER A 631 -9.50 -7.69 22.26
N LEU A 632 -9.57 -7.18 23.49
CA LEU A 632 -9.45 -7.98 24.72
C LEU A 632 -10.68 -7.73 25.59
N PHE A 633 -11.36 -8.81 25.97
CA PHE A 633 -12.43 -8.78 26.97
C PHE A 633 -11.90 -9.34 28.29
N ASN A 634 -12.14 -8.64 29.40
CA ASN A 634 -11.86 -9.15 30.73
C ASN A 634 -13.03 -10.03 31.20
N HIS A 635 -12.96 -11.34 30.93
CA HIS A 635 -14.02 -12.29 31.25
C HIS A 635 -14.40 -12.27 32.73
N LYS A 636 -13.39 -12.27 33.61
CA LYS A 636 -13.59 -12.31 35.05
C LYS A 636 -14.39 -11.11 35.54
N ARG A 637 -14.05 -9.90 35.08
CA ARG A 637 -14.78 -8.68 35.49
C ARG A 637 -16.18 -8.61 34.91
N VAL A 638 -16.39 -9.10 33.68
CA VAL A 638 -17.75 -9.26 33.13
C VAL A 638 -18.59 -10.16 34.05
N LYS A 639 -18.02 -11.28 34.50
CA LYS A 639 -18.68 -12.21 35.42
C LYS A 639 -18.94 -11.58 36.79
N GLU A 640 -18.01 -10.81 37.34
CA GLU A 640 -18.18 -10.07 38.60
C GLU A 640 -19.28 -9.00 38.52
N GLU A 641 -19.32 -8.21 37.44
CA GLU A 641 -20.27 -7.09 37.30
C GLU A 641 -21.69 -7.55 36.92
N SER A 642 -21.81 -8.60 36.09
CA SER A 642 -23.10 -9.02 35.54
C SER A 642 -23.62 -10.35 36.07
N SER A 643 -22.76 -11.18 36.65
CA SER A 643 -23.00 -12.61 36.96
C SER A 643 -23.16 -13.52 35.73
N ALA A 644 -22.97 -12.99 34.52
CA ALA A 644 -23.01 -13.77 33.29
C ALA A 644 -21.64 -14.36 32.96
N ASP A 645 -21.63 -15.61 32.52
CA ASP A 645 -20.43 -16.25 32.00
C ASP A 645 -20.26 -15.88 30.51
N LEU A 646 -19.30 -14.99 30.22
CA LEU A 646 -19.06 -14.54 28.84
C LEU A 646 -18.71 -15.71 27.91
N LEU A 647 -18.01 -16.75 28.38
CA LEU A 647 -17.60 -17.86 27.53
C LEU A 647 -18.82 -18.67 27.11
N GLU A 648 -19.70 -18.99 28.06
CA GLU A 648 -20.96 -19.70 27.76
C GLU A 648 -21.82 -18.91 26.76
N LEU A 649 -21.91 -17.59 26.90
CA LEU A 649 -22.70 -16.75 25.99
C LEU A 649 -22.10 -16.67 24.58
N LEU A 650 -20.77 -16.59 24.46
CA LEU A 650 -20.09 -16.56 23.17
C LEU A 650 -20.11 -17.92 22.46
N ASP A 651 -20.00 -19.02 23.23
CA ASP A 651 -19.99 -20.40 22.74
C ASP A 651 -21.41 -20.95 22.47
N ALA A 652 -22.46 -20.26 22.94
CA ALA A 652 -23.84 -20.67 22.70
C ALA A 652 -24.19 -20.72 21.20
N PRO A 653 -24.97 -21.71 20.74
CA PRO A 653 -25.29 -21.89 19.33
C PRO A 653 -26.11 -20.73 18.75
N THR A 654 -25.97 -20.50 17.45
CA THR A 654 -26.74 -19.53 16.66
C THR A 654 -26.85 -20.01 15.21
N ASP A 655 -27.90 -19.59 14.50
CA ASP A 655 -28.04 -19.79 13.04
C ASP A 655 -27.72 -18.53 12.22
N ALA A 656 -27.19 -17.48 12.85
CA ALA A 656 -26.69 -16.31 12.16
C ALA A 656 -25.47 -16.70 11.29
N ALA A 657 -25.65 -16.67 9.97
CA ALA A 657 -24.74 -17.30 9.02
C ALA A 657 -23.28 -16.79 9.05
N HIS A 658 -23.05 -15.57 9.54
CA HIS A 658 -21.71 -14.97 9.60
C HIS A 658 -21.13 -14.91 11.01
N TRP A 659 -21.73 -15.58 11.99
CA TRP A 659 -21.05 -15.76 13.28
C TRP A 659 -19.97 -16.83 13.13
N VAL A 660 -18.71 -16.39 12.93
CA VAL A 660 -17.53 -17.27 12.81
C VAL A 660 -17.02 -17.69 14.20
N GLY A 661 -17.94 -18.18 15.04
CA GLY A 661 -17.65 -18.64 16.39
C GLY A 661 -17.74 -20.15 16.54
N VAL A 662 -17.82 -20.59 17.79
CA VAL A 662 -17.87 -22.01 18.11
C VAL A 662 -19.25 -22.59 17.79
N GLY A 663 -19.32 -23.59 16.91
CA GLY A 663 -20.58 -24.26 16.58
C GLY A 663 -21.04 -25.29 17.61
N HIS A 664 -20.12 -25.89 18.37
CA HIS A 664 -20.39 -26.90 19.42
C HIS A 664 -19.40 -26.68 20.58
N GLY A 665 -19.88 -26.60 21.82
CA GLY A 665 -19.12 -26.16 22.99
C GLY A 665 -17.73 -26.79 23.16
N TRP A 666 -16.75 -25.97 23.56
CA TRP A 666 -15.37 -26.41 23.85
C TRP A 666 -15.32 -27.28 25.12
N SER A 667 -14.26 -28.09 25.23
CA SER A 667 -13.99 -28.94 26.40
C SER A 667 -13.88 -28.16 27.72
N ASN A 668 -13.99 -28.88 28.84
CA ASN A 668 -13.92 -28.34 30.22
C ASN A 668 -12.61 -27.60 30.58
N ASP A 669 -11.57 -27.62 29.73
CA ASP A 669 -10.39 -26.78 29.91
C ASP A 669 -10.53 -25.49 29.08
N PRO A 670 -10.76 -24.34 29.73
CA PRO A 670 -10.94 -23.10 29.01
C PRO A 670 -9.62 -22.51 28.51
N LYS A 671 -8.43 -22.99 28.88
CA LYS A 671 -7.19 -22.30 28.49
C LYS A 671 -6.66 -22.78 27.14
N VAL A 672 -6.29 -21.85 26.27
CA VAL A 672 -5.62 -22.19 25.00
C VAL A 672 -4.22 -22.73 25.31
N PRO A 673 -3.83 -23.91 24.78
CA PRO A 673 -2.47 -24.42 24.91
C PRO A 673 -1.47 -23.44 24.28
N THR A 674 -0.41 -23.09 25.00
CA THR A 674 0.63 -22.19 24.47
C THR A 674 1.34 -22.84 23.27
N PRO A 675 1.94 -22.07 22.35
CA PRO A 675 2.69 -22.63 21.22
C PRO A 675 3.74 -23.67 21.64
N ASP A 676 4.46 -23.42 22.74
CA ASP A 676 5.46 -24.35 23.27
C ASP A 676 4.84 -25.66 23.80
N GLU A 677 3.68 -25.58 24.46
CA GLU A 677 2.91 -26.75 24.91
C GLU A 677 2.45 -27.59 23.71
N GLN A 678 1.91 -26.94 22.67
CA GLN A 678 1.46 -27.60 21.45
C GLN A 678 2.61 -28.33 20.73
N LEU A 679 3.76 -27.65 20.58
CA LEU A 679 4.93 -28.22 19.92
C LEU A 679 5.50 -29.40 20.71
N LYS A 680 5.61 -29.28 22.04
CA LYS A 680 6.08 -30.37 22.91
C LYS A 680 5.15 -31.57 22.86
N GLN A 681 3.83 -31.34 22.95
CA GLN A 681 2.84 -32.42 22.89
C GLN A 681 2.86 -33.13 21.53
N SER A 682 2.93 -32.37 20.44
CA SER A 682 2.98 -32.93 19.08
C SER A 682 4.25 -33.74 18.85
N LYS A 683 5.41 -33.22 19.27
CA LYS A 683 6.69 -33.93 19.21
C LYS A 683 6.66 -35.24 20.01
N ALA A 684 6.20 -35.19 21.27
CA ALA A 684 6.10 -36.38 22.11
C ALA A 684 5.17 -37.44 21.51
N THR A 685 4.04 -37.01 20.93
CA THR A 685 3.08 -37.91 20.26
C THR A 685 3.69 -38.56 19.03
N LEU A 686 4.43 -37.79 18.21
CA LEU A 686 5.08 -38.30 17.01
C LEU A 686 6.17 -39.33 17.37
N GLU A 687 7.04 -39.00 18.33
CA GLU A 687 8.09 -39.91 18.82
C GLU A 687 7.50 -41.21 19.38
N GLN A 688 6.38 -41.13 20.11
CA GLN A 688 5.68 -42.31 20.62
C GLN A 688 5.11 -43.18 19.49
N LYS A 689 4.50 -42.58 18.46
CA LYS A 689 3.98 -43.33 17.30
C LYS A 689 5.09 -44.00 16.51
N GLN A 690 6.22 -43.32 16.32
CA GLN A 690 7.41 -43.89 15.66
C GLN A 690 7.97 -45.09 16.44
N LYS A 691 8.15 -44.96 17.76
CA LYS A 691 8.63 -46.06 18.62
C LYS A 691 7.69 -47.27 18.69
N SER A 692 6.39 -47.06 18.53
CA SER A 692 5.39 -48.13 18.57
C SER A 692 5.15 -48.80 17.20
N GLY A 693 5.96 -48.49 16.18
CA GLY A 693 5.83 -49.07 14.83
C GLY A 693 4.63 -48.56 14.01
N HIS A 694 3.89 -47.57 14.53
CA HIS A 694 2.74 -46.95 13.88
C HIS A 694 3.09 -45.61 13.19
N GLY A 695 4.36 -45.20 13.27
CA GLY A 695 4.86 -43.96 12.66
C GLY A 695 5.23 -44.17 11.19
N VAL A 696 4.51 -43.50 10.29
CA VAL A 696 4.71 -43.62 8.85
C VAL A 696 5.96 -42.84 8.38
N SER A 697 6.24 -41.69 8.98
CA SER A 697 7.30 -40.76 8.56
C SER A 697 8.73 -41.14 9.00
N GLY A 698 8.92 -42.23 9.77
CA GLY A 698 10.22 -42.62 10.35
C GLY A 698 10.73 -44.01 9.96
N SER A 699 10.03 -44.75 9.08
CA SER A 699 10.32 -46.18 8.86
C SER A 699 11.52 -46.48 7.93
N ALA A 700 12.17 -45.47 7.36
CA ALA A 700 13.07 -45.67 6.23
C ALA A 700 14.55 -45.90 6.62
N THR A 701 15.05 -45.43 7.78
CA THR A 701 16.48 -45.58 8.15
C THR A 701 16.86 -46.90 8.83
N GLU A 702 15.90 -47.71 9.27
CA GLU A 702 16.15 -48.99 9.97
C GLU A 702 15.61 -50.22 9.20
N GLY A 703 15.14 -50.01 7.96
CA GLY A 703 14.56 -51.07 7.13
C GLY A 703 15.61 -51.95 6.41
N ALA A 704 15.23 -53.18 6.05
CA ALA A 704 16.08 -54.14 5.33
C ALA A 704 16.76 -53.58 4.06
N ALA A 705 16.14 -52.59 3.41
CA ALA A 705 16.66 -51.88 2.25
C ALA A 705 17.92 -51.04 2.53
N ALA A 706 18.06 -50.46 3.73
CA ALA A 706 19.27 -49.72 4.13
C ALA A 706 20.46 -50.66 4.42
N SER A 707 20.17 -51.91 4.80
CA SER A 707 21.18 -52.94 5.10
C SER A 707 21.53 -53.88 3.95
N SER A 708 20.85 -53.79 2.81
CA SER A 708 20.98 -54.72 1.65
C SER A 708 21.36 -53.98 0.36
N GLY A 709 21.92 -54.65 -0.66
CA GLY A 709 22.32 -54.04 -1.94
C GLY A 709 23.85 -53.89 -2.13
N PRO A 710 24.34 -53.24 -3.20
CA PRO A 710 25.79 -53.13 -3.45
C PRO A 710 26.46 -52.08 -2.54
N VAL A 711 27.76 -52.28 -2.24
CA VAL A 711 28.55 -51.34 -1.44
C VAL A 711 29.12 -50.21 -2.30
N ASN A 712 29.40 -49.05 -1.70
CA ASN A 712 30.20 -48.02 -2.35
C ASN A 712 31.69 -48.39 -2.23
N SER A 713 32.40 -48.52 -3.35
CA SER A 713 33.83 -48.91 -3.34
C SER A 713 34.76 -47.87 -2.73
N ASP A 714 34.37 -46.59 -2.75
CA ASP A 714 35.15 -45.47 -2.24
C ASP A 714 34.20 -44.43 -1.62
N PRO A 715 34.12 -44.37 -0.28
CA PRO A 715 33.30 -43.39 0.43
C PRO A 715 33.71 -41.93 0.18
N GLU A 716 34.99 -41.64 -0.06
CA GLU A 716 35.48 -40.28 -0.33
C GLU A 716 35.11 -39.84 -1.74
N LEU A 717 35.22 -40.73 -2.72
CA LEU A 717 34.67 -40.49 -4.05
C LEU A 717 33.15 -40.31 -4.01
N THR A 718 32.43 -41.11 -3.21
CA THR A 718 30.98 -40.99 -3.04
C THR A 718 30.61 -39.63 -2.45
N ARG A 719 31.31 -39.19 -1.40
CA ARG A 719 31.15 -37.86 -0.80
C ARG A 719 31.39 -36.76 -1.83
N LYS A 720 32.47 -36.87 -2.62
CA LYS A 720 32.82 -35.92 -3.68
C LYS A 720 31.76 -35.86 -4.77
N VAL A 721 31.20 -37.00 -5.20
CA VAL A 721 30.13 -37.09 -6.19
C VAL A 721 28.88 -36.37 -5.73
N ILE A 722 28.42 -36.63 -4.49
CA ILE A 722 27.24 -35.97 -3.92
C ILE A 722 27.49 -34.46 -3.82
N ALA A 723 28.66 -34.07 -3.31
CA ALA A 723 29.00 -32.66 -3.14
C ALA A 723 29.03 -31.89 -4.46
N ASN A 724 29.64 -32.46 -5.50
CA ASN A 724 29.70 -31.83 -6.83
C ASN A 724 28.33 -31.77 -7.52
N ALA A 725 27.47 -32.78 -7.35
CA ALA A 725 26.11 -32.76 -7.86
C ALA A 725 25.29 -31.62 -7.22
N CYS A 726 25.34 -31.51 -5.89
CA CYS A 726 24.67 -30.43 -5.16
C CYS A 726 25.24 -29.04 -5.51
N GLN A 727 26.57 -28.91 -5.61
CA GLN A 727 27.18 -27.64 -5.98
C GLN A 727 26.80 -27.21 -7.40
N ALA A 728 26.70 -28.14 -8.35
CA ALA A 728 26.32 -27.83 -9.72
C ALA A 728 24.91 -27.21 -9.83
N VAL A 729 23.93 -27.68 -9.03
CA VAL A 729 22.59 -27.07 -9.01
C VAL A 729 22.54 -25.76 -8.25
N ILE A 730 23.36 -25.59 -7.21
CA ILE A 730 23.51 -24.31 -6.50
C ILE A 730 24.08 -23.24 -7.44
N ASP A 731 25.11 -23.58 -8.21
CA ASP A 731 25.79 -22.65 -9.11
C ASP A 731 24.90 -22.19 -10.28
N ILE A 732 24.00 -23.07 -10.75
CA ILE A 732 23.12 -22.79 -11.88
C ILE A 732 21.76 -22.22 -11.48
N GLU A 733 21.48 -22.11 -10.17
CA GLU A 733 20.22 -21.58 -9.63
C GLU A 733 19.76 -20.28 -10.29
N PRO A 734 20.59 -19.24 -10.46
CA PRO A 734 20.12 -17.98 -11.06
C PRO A 734 19.62 -18.17 -12.49
N THR A 735 20.18 -19.14 -13.22
CA THR A 735 19.75 -19.48 -14.59
C THR A 735 18.45 -20.26 -14.57
N LEU A 736 18.29 -21.22 -13.65
CA LEU A 736 17.06 -21.99 -13.49
C LEU A 736 15.88 -21.10 -13.09
N THR A 737 16.07 -20.24 -12.11
CA THR A 737 15.07 -19.26 -11.66
C THR A 737 14.71 -18.31 -12.80
N LYS A 738 15.68 -17.87 -13.61
CA LYS A 738 15.39 -17.08 -14.82
C LYS A 738 14.53 -17.87 -15.81
N TYR A 739 14.90 -19.10 -16.14
CA TYR A 739 14.15 -19.92 -17.10
C TYR A 739 12.73 -20.19 -16.60
N ASP A 740 12.58 -20.54 -15.34
CA ASP A 740 11.29 -20.80 -14.72
C ASP A 740 10.43 -19.55 -14.56
N THR A 741 11.00 -18.37 -14.37
CA THR A 741 10.23 -17.11 -14.41
C THR A 741 9.62 -16.86 -15.78
N ILE A 742 10.28 -17.32 -16.85
CA ILE A 742 9.77 -17.18 -18.24
C ILE A 742 8.67 -18.20 -18.50
N VAL A 743 8.85 -19.45 -18.08
CA VAL A 743 7.97 -20.56 -18.49
C VAL A 743 7.10 -21.13 -17.37
N GLY A 744 7.19 -20.60 -16.16
CA GLY A 744 6.58 -21.13 -14.94
C GLY A 744 6.34 -20.01 -13.91
N ASP A 745 6.50 -20.31 -12.63
CA ASP A 745 6.30 -19.40 -11.51
C ASP A 745 7.59 -18.87 -10.88
N GLY A 746 8.75 -19.31 -11.35
CA GLY A 746 10.04 -18.73 -11.00
C GLY A 746 10.62 -19.23 -9.68
N ASP A 747 10.21 -20.41 -9.20
CA ASP A 747 10.66 -20.98 -7.93
C ASP A 747 11.51 -22.26 -8.07
N ALA A 748 11.62 -22.82 -9.29
CA ALA A 748 12.29 -24.10 -9.51
C ALA A 748 13.80 -24.06 -9.16
N GLY A 749 14.48 -22.95 -9.47
CA GLY A 749 15.89 -22.77 -9.13
C GLY A 749 16.11 -22.69 -7.62
N GLU A 750 15.35 -21.84 -6.92
CA GLU A 750 15.41 -21.71 -5.46
C GLU A 750 15.12 -23.06 -4.77
N THR A 751 14.14 -23.81 -5.29
CA THR A 751 13.77 -25.14 -4.79
C THR A 751 14.94 -26.13 -4.90
N LEU A 752 15.59 -26.22 -6.06
CA LEU A 752 16.72 -27.13 -6.27
C LEU A 752 17.96 -26.70 -5.48
N ARG A 753 18.23 -25.40 -5.37
CA ARG A 753 19.30 -24.87 -4.52
C ARG A 753 19.07 -25.21 -3.05
N GLY A 754 17.87 -24.97 -2.53
CA GLY A 754 17.51 -25.29 -1.15
C GLY A 754 17.71 -26.77 -0.83
N CYS A 755 17.32 -27.65 -1.75
CA CYS A 755 17.58 -29.09 -1.63
C CYS A 755 19.08 -29.41 -1.67
N GLY A 756 19.85 -28.81 -2.59
CA GLY A 756 21.30 -28.99 -2.69
C GLY A 756 22.04 -28.59 -1.41
N GLU A 757 21.68 -27.44 -0.83
CA GLU A 757 22.23 -26.96 0.45
C GLU A 757 21.87 -27.88 1.62
N ALA A 758 20.62 -28.39 1.65
CA ALA A 758 20.18 -29.33 2.68
C ALA A 758 20.96 -30.65 2.62
N VAL A 759 21.15 -31.22 1.42
CA VAL A 759 21.93 -32.46 1.21
C VAL A 759 23.40 -32.25 1.58
N LEU A 760 24.02 -31.13 1.18
CA LEU A 760 25.40 -30.79 1.59
C LEU A 760 25.53 -30.67 3.11
N LYS A 761 24.56 -30.05 3.77
CA LYS A 761 24.54 -29.93 5.23
C LYS A 761 24.44 -31.30 5.90
N ALA A 762 23.51 -32.16 5.46
CA ALA A 762 23.37 -33.51 5.97
C ALA A 762 24.63 -34.36 5.72
N LEU A 763 25.26 -34.23 4.54
CA LEU A 763 26.51 -34.89 4.20
C LEU A 763 27.66 -34.46 5.12
N ASN A 764 27.77 -33.16 5.42
CA ASN A 764 28.79 -32.61 6.32
C ASN A 764 28.57 -33.01 7.78
N ASN A 765 27.31 -33.19 8.19
CA ASN A 765 26.94 -33.68 9.51
C ASN A 765 27.06 -35.22 9.67
N ASN A 766 27.45 -35.94 8.61
CA ASN A 766 27.47 -37.41 8.54
C ASN A 766 26.09 -38.06 8.79
N GLU A 767 25.02 -37.38 8.38
CA GLU A 767 23.64 -37.89 8.44
C GLU A 767 23.30 -38.80 7.25
N ILE A 768 24.11 -38.78 6.19
CA ILE A 768 23.97 -39.63 4.99
C ILE A 768 25.00 -40.77 5.05
N PRO A 769 24.57 -42.05 5.13
CA PRO A 769 25.48 -43.19 5.08
C PRO A 769 26.21 -43.27 3.74
N LEU A 770 27.52 -43.54 3.75
CA LEU A 770 28.37 -43.57 2.55
C LEU A 770 28.94 -44.96 2.24
N ASP A 771 28.68 -45.95 3.09
CA ASP A 771 29.18 -47.31 2.99
C ASP A 771 28.43 -48.14 1.94
N ARG A 772 27.13 -47.92 1.80
CA ARG A 772 26.25 -48.70 0.89
C ARG A 772 25.47 -47.78 -0.05
N ALA A 773 25.44 -48.12 -1.34
CA ALA A 773 24.77 -47.32 -2.36
C ALA A 773 23.27 -47.11 -2.06
N THR A 774 22.59 -48.17 -1.60
CA THR A 774 21.17 -48.13 -1.21
C THR A 774 20.92 -47.22 -0.01
N ALA A 775 21.76 -47.30 1.03
CA ALA A 775 21.67 -46.44 2.20
C ALA A 775 21.97 -44.98 1.86
N THR A 776 22.96 -44.73 1.00
CA THR A 776 23.29 -43.39 0.50
C THR A 776 22.12 -42.76 -0.26
N VAL A 777 21.55 -43.47 -1.23
CA VAL A 777 20.43 -42.97 -2.04
C VAL A 777 19.19 -42.74 -1.17
N LEU A 778 18.93 -43.64 -0.21
CA LEU A 778 17.81 -43.51 0.72
C LEU A 778 17.99 -42.31 1.66
N GLY A 779 19.21 -42.08 2.18
CA GLY A 779 19.53 -40.90 2.99
C GLY A 779 19.37 -39.60 2.21
N ILE A 780 19.83 -39.54 0.95
CA ILE A 780 19.60 -38.38 0.07
C ILE A 780 18.10 -38.18 -0.16
N GLY A 781 17.35 -39.25 -0.47
CA GLY A 781 15.91 -39.20 -0.69
C GLY A 781 15.13 -38.63 0.50
N GLN A 782 15.49 -38.99 1.73
CA GLN A 782 14.86 -38.45 2.95
C GLN A 782 15.13 -36.96 3.14
N VAL A 783 16.37 -36.53 2.91
CA VAL A 783 16.72 -35.11 2.99
C VAL A 783 15.96 -34.33 1.93
N THR A 784 15.89 -34.85 0.70
CA THR A 784 15.10 -34.27 -0.38
C THR A 784 13.61 -34.19 -0.03
N GLU A 785 12.99 -35.26 0.46
CA GLU A 785 11.58 -35.28 0.85
C GLU A 785 11.26 -34.26 1.97
N SER A 786 12.18 -34.10 2.92
CA SER A 786 11.98 -33.21 4.07
C SER A 786 12.23 -31.72 3.76
N ASN A 787 13.03 -31.43 2.73
CA ASN A 787 13.48 -30.06 2.44
C ASN A 787 13.00 -29.53 1.08
N MET A 788 12.35 -30.36 0.26
CA MET A 788 11.86 -29.96 -1.06
C MET A 788 10.35 -30.22 -1.16
N GLY A 789 9.57 -29.14 -1.18
CA GLY A 789 8.12 -29.20 -1.34
C GLY A 789 7.67 -29.34 -2.80
N GLY A 790 6.35 -29.37 -3.01
CA GLY A 790 5.74 -29.32 -4.33
C GLY A 790 5.98 -30.56 -5.21
N THR A 791 5.70 -30.41 -6.51
CA THR A 791 5.79 -31.51 -7.49
C THR A 791 7.22 -32.04 -7.64
N SER A 792 8.21 -31.14 -7.61
CA SER A 792 9.63 -31.51 -7.68
C SER A 792 10.00 -32.44 -6.53
N GLY A 793 9.66 -32.08 -5.28
CA GLY A 793 9.91 -32.91 -4.08
C GLY A 793 9.47 -34.36 -4.27
N ALA A 794 8.22 -34.55 -4.68
CA ALA A 794 7.64 -35.87 -4.92
C ALA A 794 8.34 -36.62 -6.07
N ILE A 795 8.66 -35.95 -7.18
CA ILE A 795 9.32 -36.60 -8.32
C ILE A 795 10.70 -37.13 -7.94
N TYR A 796 11.53 -36.31 -7.30
CA TYR A 796 12.87 -36.74 -6.88
C TYR A 796 12.79 -37.83 -5.80
N ALA A 797 11.89 -37.74 -4.83
CA ALA A 797 11.70 -38.78 -3.81
C ALA A 797 11.26 -40.13 -4.41
N LEU A 798 10.31 -40.11 -5.36
CA LEU A 798 9.89 -41.31 -6.10
C LEU A 798 11.04 -41.89 -6.94
N PHE A 799 11.83 -41.03 -7.57
CA PHE A 799 12.98 -41.46 -8.35
C PHE A 799 14.07 -42.10 -7.47
N PHE A 800 14.42 -41.49 -6.32
CA PHE A 800 15.37 -42.08 -5.37
C PHE A 800 14.86 -43.39 -4.79
N THR A 801 13.56 -43.50 -4.49
CA THR A 801 12.95 -44.75 -4.04
C THR A 801 13.07 -45.85 -5.11
N GLY A 802 12.80 -45.52 -6.38
CA GLY A 802 12.98 -46.44 -7.48
C GLY A 802 14.44 -46.81 -7.74
N LEU A 803 15.39 -45.89 -7.51
CA LEU A 803 16.83 -46.17 -7.58
C LEU A 803 17.23 -47.21 -6.53
N VAL A 804 16.75 -47.10 -5.29
CA VAL A 804 16.99 -48.11 -4.24
C VAL A 804 16.45 -49.48 -4.67
N GLN A 805 15.23 -49.53 -5.22
CA GLN A 805 14.65 -50.79 -5.72
C GLN A 805 15.51 -51.42 -6.82
N GLY A 806 15.92 -50.67 -7.83
CA GLY A 806 16.74 -51.20 -8.91
C GLY A 806 18.17 -51.57 -8.49
N LEU A 807 18.75 -50.90 -7.48
CA LEU A 807 20.01 -51.31 -6.88
C LEU A 807 19.88 -52.65 -6.13
N LEU A 808 18.75 -52.88 -5.45
CA LEU A 808 18.46 -54.16 -4.81
C LEU A 808 18.22 -55.26 -5.85
N GLU A 809 17.47 -54.98 -6.92
CA GLU A 809 17.19 -55.95 -8.00
C GLU A 809 18.44 -56.37 -8.79
N SER A 810 19.38 -55.44 -9.01
CA SER A 810 20.58 -55.70 -9.80
C SER A 810 21.75 -56.32 -9.02
N SER A 811 21.64 -56.44 -7.69
CA SER A 811 22.71 -56.97 -6.84
C SER A 811 22.42 -58.42 -6.41
N GLN A 812 23.19 -59.37 -6.95
CA GLN A 812 23.13 -60.78 -6.53
C GLN A 812 23.95 -61.04 -5.24
N ASP A 813 24.96 -60.22 -4.98
CA ASP A 813 25.82 -60.28 -3.79
C ASP A 813 25.96 -58.86 -3.20
N SER A 814 25.44 -58.69 -1.98
CA SER A 814 25.37 -57.42 -1.24
C SER A 814 26.71 -56.94 -0.69
N SER A 815 27.80 -57.69 -0.93
CA SER A 815 29.18 -57.30 -0.61
C SER A 815 29.95 -56.72 -1.81
N GLN A 816 29.42 -56.84 -3.03
CA GLN A 816 30.10 -56.36 -4.23
C GLN A 816 29.93 -54.85 -4.42
N PRO A 817 30.96 -54.15 -4.95
CA PRO A 817 30.85 -52.75 -5.32
C PRO A 817 29.79 -52.47 -6.36
N ALA A 818 29.11 -51.33 -6.24
CA ALA A 818 28.17 -50.86 -7.26
C ALA A 818 28.89 -50.53 -8.57
N THR A 819 28.53 -51.21 -9.65
CA THR A 819 29.09 -50.97 -10.99
C THR A 819 28.21 -50.04 -11.82
N VAL A 820 28.73 -49.55 -12.95
CA VAL A 820 27.95 -48.78 -13.95
C VAL A 820 26.71 -49.54 -14.38
N LYS A 821 26.82 -50.88 -14.52
CA LYS A 821 25.69 -51.74 -14.85
C LYS A 821 24.60 -51.71 -13.77
N ASN A 822 24.97 -51.67 -12.49
CA ASN A 822 24.02 -51.54 -11.39
C ASN A 822 23.33 -50.18 -11.41
N TRP A 823 24.09 -49.09 -11.54
CA TRP A 823 23.54 -47.73 -11.59
C TRP A 823 22.68 -47.48 -12.83
N GLY A 824 23.08 -47.98 -14.00
CA GLY A 824 22.29 -47.90 -15.23
C GLY A 824 20.95 -48.63 -15.10
N HIS A 825 20.97 -49.88 -14.63
CA HIS A 825 19.74 -50.63 -14.37
C HIS A 825 18.85 -49.93 -13.33
N ALA A 826 19.43 -49.46 -12.23
CA ALA A 826 18.70 -48.75 -11.19
C ALA A 826 18.02 -47.48 -11.70
N THR A 827 18.72 -46.71 -12.55
CA THR A 827 18.19 -45.48 -13.14
C THR A 827 17.02 -45.78 -14.09
N ALA A 828 17.09 -46.88 -14.85
CA ALA A 828 16.00 -47.33 -15.71
C ALA A 828 14.76 -47.82 -14.91
N VAL A 829 14.98 -48.55 -13.80
CA VAL A 829 13.90 -48.94 -12.87
C VAL A 829 13.27 -47.71 -12.22
N ALA A 830 14.09 -46.76 -11.77
CA ALA A 830 13.63 -45.50 -11.19
C ALA A 830 12.77 -44.68 -12.15
N LEU A 831 13.19 -44.56 -13.41
CA LEU A 831 12.43 -43.88 -14.45
C LEU A 831 11.08 -44.58 -14.72
N ARG A 832 11.07 -45.91 -14.78
CA ARG A 832 9.83 -46.68 -14.96
C ARG A 832 8.87 -46.52 -13.79
N SER A 833 9.40 -46.58 -12.57
CA SER A 833 8.64 -46.38 -11.33
C SER A 833 8.03 -44.98 -11.31
N LEU A 834 8.83 -43.95 -11.59
CA LEU A 834 8.35 -42.57 -11.73
C LEU A 834 7.22 -42.48 -12.78
N GLY A 835 7.39 -43.13 -13.93
CA GLY A 835 6.41 -43.15 -15.03
C GLY A 835 5.04 -43.77 -14.70
N ASN A 836 4.90 -44.50 -13.58
CA ASN A 836 3.62 -44.98 -13.06
C ASN A 836 2.81 -43.88 -12.35
N TYR A 837 3.50 -42.86 -11.83
CA TYR A 837 2.91 -41.80 -11.00
C TYR A 837 2.90 -40.44 -11.71
N THR A 838 3.59 -40.30 -12.84
CA THR A 838 3.50 -39.13 -13.72
C THR A 838 3.13 -39.51 -15.16
N PRO A 839 2.24 -38.75 -15.82
CA PRO A 839 1.98 -38.92 -17.25
C PRO A 839 3.12 -38.40 -18.13
N ALA A 840 4.12 -37.70 -17.58
CA ALA A 840 5.20 -37.08 -18.35
C ALA A 840 6.03 -38.10 -19.12
N ARG A 841 6.23 -37.85 -20.41
CA ARG A 841 7.07 -38.62 -21.34
C ARG A 841 8.02 -37.67 -22.09
N PRO A 842 9.08 -38.21 -22.70
CA PRO A 842 9.90 -37.42 -23.62
C PRO A 842 9.02 -36.76 -24.70
N GLY A 843 9.22 -35.47 -24.93
CA GLY A 843 8.41 -34.61 -25.77
C GLY A 843 7.43 -33.71 -25.02
N ASP A 844 7.20 -33.91 -23.72
CA ASP A 844 6.20 -33.14 -22.95
C ASP A 844 6.74 -31.85 -22.33
N ARG A 845 8.04 -31.57 -22.50
CA ARG A 845 8.76 -30.39 -21.97
C ARG A 845 8.81 -30.38 -20.44
N THR A 846 9.45 -31.39 -19.88
CA THR A 846 9.63 -31.60 -18.43
C THR A 846 11.03 -32.17 -18.15
N LEU A 847 11.36 -32.37 -16.87
CA LEU A 847 12.59 -33.05 -16.47
C LEU A 847 12.78 -34.45 -17.08
N VAL A 848 11.70 -35.11 -17.51
CA VAL A 848 11.75 -36.42 -18.18
C VAL A 848 12.51 -36.34 -19.51
N ASP A 849 12.51 -35.18 -20.18
CA ASP A 849 13.23 -34.97 -21.44
C ASP A 849 14.74 -35.07 -21.30
N ALA A 850 15.29 -34.76 -20.12
CA ALA A 850 16.70 -35.00 -19.80
C ALA A 850 16.92 -36.37 -19.13
N LEU A 851 15.99 -36.78 -18.27
CA LEU A 851 16.14 -37.98 -17.43
C LEU A 851 16.01 -39.29 -18.22
N ASP A 852 15.09 -39.36 -19.19
CA ASP A 852 14.90 -40.54 -20.05
C ASP A 852 16.13 -40.86 -20.92
N PRO A 853 16.68 -39.91 -21.70
CA PRO A 853 17.90 -40.18 -22.47
C PRO A 853 19.11 -40.45 -21.58
N PHE A 854 19.22 -39.82 -20.41
CA PHE A 854 20.26 -40.14 -19.42
C PHE A 854 20.18 -41.60 -18.97
N ALA A 855 19.00 -42.04 -18.48
CA ALA A 855 18.80 -43.37 -17.92
C ALA A 855 19.03 -44.48 -18.95
N LYS A 856 18.49 -44.32 -20.18
CA LYS A 856 18.65 -45.30 -21.26
C LYS A 856 20.11 -45.42 -21.69
N THR A 857 20.78 -44.29 -21.88
CA THR A 857 22.20 -44.29 -22.30
C THR A 857 23.07 -44.92 -21.22
N LEU A 858 22.84 -44.60 -19.94
CA LEU A 858 23.64 -45.17 -18.84
C LEU A 858 23.46 -46.70 -18.71
N ASP A 859 22.24 -47.21 -18.85
CA ASP A 859 21.99 -48.66 -18.86
C ASP A 859 22.65 -49.33 -20.07
N GLU A 860 22.50 -48.79 -21.28
CA GLU A 860 23.12 -49.31 -22.50
C GLU A 860 24.66 -49.38 -22.40
N GLN A 861 25.31 -48.30 -21.95
CA GLN A 861 26.77 -48.27 -21.77
C GLN A 861 27.22 -49.24 -20.67
N GLY A 862 26.42 -49.39 -19.60
CA GLY A 862 26.65 -50.35 -18.52
C GLY A 862 26.57 -51.80 -19.00
N GLN A 863 25.60 -52.16 -19.85
CA GLN A 863 25.51 -53.49 -20.44
C GLN A 863 26.68 -53.79 -21.40
N GLN A 864 27.20 -52.76 -22.07
CA GLN A 864 28.38 -52.87 -22.95
C GLN A 864 29.72 -52.96 -22.18
N GLY A 865 29.69 -52.87 -20.85
CA GLY A 865 30.89 -52.99 -20.00
C GLY A 865 31.88 -51.84 -20.18
N LYS A 866 31.41 -50.65 -20.56
CA LYS A 866 32.24 -49.45 -20.69
C LYS A 866 32.74 -48.98 -19.34
N ASP A 867 33.87 -48.28 -19.33
CA ASP A 867 34.40 -47.70 -18.11
C ASP A 867 33.45 -46.61 -17.55
N PRO A 868 33.43 -46.38 -16.22
CA PRO A 868 32.50 -45.43 -15.59
C PRO A 868 32.54 -44.02 -16.14
N LYS A 869 33.73 -43.52 -16.52
CA LYS A 869 33.90 -42.15 -16.98
C LYS A 869 33.30 -41.97 -18.37
N SER A 870 33.61 -42.87 -19.29
CA SER A 870 33.07 -42.84 -20.65
C SER A 870 31.55 -43.06 -20.66
N ALA A 871 31.05 -44.02 -19.87
CA ALA A 871 29.63 -44.31 -19.78
C ALA A 871 28.82 -43.12 -19.22
N LEU A 872 29.32 -42.50 -18.15
CA LEU A 872 28.67 -41.34 -17.54
C LEU A 872 28.73 -40.10 -18.44
N SER A 873 29.87 -39.85 -19.11
CA SER A 873 29.99 -38.73 -20.06
C SER A 873 28.97 -38.85 -21.19
N ALA A 874 28.81 -40.04 -21.77
CA ALA A 874 27.82 -40.27 -22.82
C ALA A 874 26.38 -40.03 -22.33
N ALA A 875 26.05 -40.48 -21.12
CA ALA A 875 24.73 -40.27 -20.53
C ALA A 875 24.45 -38.78 -20.23
N VAL A 876 25.44 -38.03 -19.75
CA VAL A 876 25.34 -36.59 -19.48
C VAL A 876 25.14 -35.80 -20.77
N ASP A 877 25.85 -36.16 -21.84
CA ASP A 877 25.67 -35.54 -23.16
C ASP A 877 24.26 -35.80 -23.71
N ALA A 878 23.73 -37.01 -23.52
CA ALA A 878 22.36 -37.34 -23.90
C ALA A 878 21.33 -36.54 -23.07
N ALA A 879 21.55 -36.39 -21.76
CA ALA A 879 20.73 -35.55 -20.88
C ALA A 879 20.73 -34.08 -21.32
N LYS A 880 21.92 -33.57 -21.69
CA LYS A 880 22.09 -32.19 -22.17
C LYS A 880 21.32 -31.94 -23.45
N GLN A 881 21.43 -32.85 -24.42
CA GLN A 881 20.70 -32.74 -25.68
C GLN A 881 19.19 -32.77 -25.45
N GLY A 882 18.71 -33.67 -24.58
CA GLY A 882 17.32 -33.72 -24.16
C GLY A 882 16.85 -32.41 -23.52
N ALA A 883 17.63 -31.88 -22.56
CA ALA A 883 17.35 -30.61 -21.90
C ALA A 883 17.34 -29.44 -22.89
N GLU A 884 18.32 -29.32 -23.78
CA GLU A 884 18.36 -28.27 -24.81
C GLU A 884 17.18 -28.34 -25.77
N HIS A 885 16.76 -29.55 -26.17
CA HIS A 885 15.66 -29.76 -27.11
C HIS A 885 14.33 -29.21 -26.59
N THR A 886 14.14 -29.17 -25.28
CA THR A 886 12.93 -28.62 -24.65
C THR A 886 12.66 -27.14 -24.97
N ARG A 887 13.65 -26.39 -25.46
CA ARG A 887 13.48 -25.01 -25.96
C ARG A 887 12.45 -24.89 -27.07
N ASP A 888 12.38 -25.92 -27.91
CA ASP A 888 11.55 -25.95 -29.11
C ASP A 888 10.26 -26.76 -28.95
N LEU A 889 10.05 -27.34 -27.77
CA LEU A 889 8.85 -28.10 -27.45
C LEU A 889 7.74 -27.18 -26.93
N THR A 890 6.51 -27.49 -27.32
CA THR A 890 5.32 -26.94 -26.68
C THR A 890 5.06 -27.71 -25.39
N ALA A 891 4.92 -27.00 -24.26
CA ALA A 891 4.62 -27.63 -22.99
C ALA A 891 3.27 -28.34 -23.05
N ARG A 892 3.23 -29.61 -22.63
CA ARG A 892 2.00 -30.42 -22.53
C ARG A 892 1.62 -30.74 -21.09
N LEU A 893 2.56 -30.56 -20.16
CA LEU A 893 2.41 -30.82 -18.73
C LEU A 893 3.15 -29.75 -17.92
N GLY A 894 2.85 -29.70 -16.61
CA GLY A 894 3.46 -28.76 -15.69
C GLY A 894 2.89 -27.34 -15.77
N ARG A 895 3.45 -26.41 -15.00
CA ARG A 895 2.98 -25.01 -14.95
C ARG A 895 3.20 -24.27 -16.28
N ALA A 896 4.13 -24.76 -17.09
CA ALA A 896 4.43 -24.25 -18.42
C ALA A 896 3.28 -24.37 -19.44
N THR A 897 2.24 -25.18 -19.17
CA THR A 897 1.04 -25.18 -20.02
C THR A 897 0.16 -23.94 -19.84
N TYR A 898 0.30 -23.23 -18.72
CA TYR A 898 -0.54 -22.05 -18.41
C TYR A 898 0.04 -20.75 -18.94
N VAL A 899 1.36 -20.73 -19.18
CA VAL A 899 2.06 -19.59 -19.75
C VAL A 899 1.93 -19.68 -21.27
N GLY A 900 1.29 -18.69 -21.90
CA GLY A 900 1.15 -18.63 -23.36
C GLY A 900 2.51 -18.56 -24.08
N GLU A 901 2.52 -18.57 -25.42
CA GLU A 901 3.78 -18.51 -26.18
C GLU A 901 4.63 -17.29 -25.79
N THR A 902 5.76 -17.54 -25.12
CA THR A 902 6.72 -16.51 -24.73
C THR A 902 7.65 -16.20 -25.91
N SER A 903 8.06 -14.94 -26.05
CA SER A 903 9.00 -14.52 -27.11
C SER A 903 10.44 -15.06 -26.89
N GLU A 904 10.81 -15.41 -25.65
CA GLU A 904 12.10 -16.00 -25.31
C GLU A 904 11.95 -17.54 -25.22
N LYS A 905 12.71 -18.27 -26.07
CA LYS A 905 12.79 -19.75 -26.05
C LYS A 905 13.91 -20.22 -25.12
N VAL A 906 13.51 -20.71 -23.95
CA VAL A 906 14.43 -21.24 -22.92
C VAL A 906 14.19 -22.73 -22.68
N PRO A 907 15.23 -23.48 -22.27
CA PRO A 907 15.08 -24.86 -21.80
C PRO A 907 14.08 -24.95 -20.65
N ASP A 908 13.45 -26.12 -20.52
CA ASP A 908 12.70 -26.47 -19.33
C ASP A 908 13.63 -26.44 -18.11
N PRO A 909 13.31 -25.67 -17.05
CA PRO A 909 14.13 -25.59 -15.85
C PRO A 909 14.28 -26.96 -15.15
N GLY A 910 13.26 -27.82 -15.22
CA GLY A 910 13.35 -29.19 -14.68
C GLY A 910 14.40 -30.04 -15.42
N ALA A 911 14.34 -30.06 -16.75
CA ALA A 911 15.29 -30.79 -17.60
C ALA A 911 16.72 -30.23 -17.47
N TRP A 912 16.85 -28.91 -17.41
CA TRP A 912 18.13 -28.24 -17.23
C TRP A 912 18.74 -28.54 -15.86
N GLY A 913 17.91 -28.60 -14.80
CA GLY A 913 18.32 -28.99 -13.46
C GLY A 913 18.83 -30.44 -13.39
N VAL A 914 18.13 -31.39 -14.04
CA VAL A 914 18.57 -32.80 -14.13
C VAL A 914 19.91 -32.92 -14.85
N TRP A 915 20.09 -32.20 -15.96
CA TRP A 915 21.38 -32.17 -16.66
C TRP A 915 22.49 -31.60 -15.76
N ALA A 916 22.24 -30.51 -15.03
CA ALA A 916 23.24 -29.91 -14.14
C ALA A 916 23.66 -30.87 -13.02
N LEU A 917 22.72 -31.60 -12.41
CA LEU A 917 23.01 -32.67 -11.44
C LEU A 917 23.92 -33.73 -12.06
N ALA A 918 23.57 -34.23 -13.25
CA ALA A 918 24.36 -35.24 -13.96
C ALA A 918 25.77 -34.74 -14.31
N GLU A 919 25.90 -33.49 -14.76
CA GLU A 919 27.18 -32.86 -15.06
C GLU A 919 28.06 -32.74 -13.79
N GLY A 920 27.46 -32.39 -12.65
CA GLY A 920 28.15 -32.37 -11.35
C GLY A 920 28.70 -33.74 -10.96
N ILE A 921 27.91 -34.81 -11.15
CA ILE A 921 28.37 -36.19 -10.93
C ILE A 921 29.59 -36.49 -11.82
N ALA A 922 29.51 -36.16 -13.11
CA ALA A 922 30.57 -36.46 -14.09
C ALA A 922 31.90 -35.75 -13.80
N LYS A 923 31.87 -34.50 -13.31
CA LYS A 923 33.06 -33.73 -12.90
C LYS A 923 33.86 -34.38 -11.76
N SER A 924 33.31 -35.40 -11.11
CA SER A 924 33.97 -36.10 -10.01
C SER A 924 34.99 -37.15 -10.46
N PHE A 925 34.89 -37.62 -11.73
CA PHE A 925 35.63 -38.73 -12.32
C PHE A 925 36.72 -38.32 -13.33
#